data_AF-E4Y743-F1
#
_entry.id   AF-E4Y743-F1
#
_cell.length_a   1.000
_cell.length_b   1.000
_cell.length_c   1.000
_cell.angle_alpha   90.00
_cell.angle_beta   90.00
_cell.angle_gamma   90.00
#
_symmetry.space_group_name_H-M   'P 1'
#
loop_
_entity.id
_entity.type
_entity.pdbx_description
1 polymer ?
#
loop_
_entity_poly.entity_id
_entity_poly.type
_entity_poly.pdbx_seq_one_letter_code
_entity_poly.pdbx_strand_id
1 'polypeptide(L)'
;MSIDPDSPESDISLSLDEDWIKILVKKLQRETTQTQKCRLISSVERIPFKDDYWANLWQKVIFRGENAELFRENEEIGSFEITAFQRMLLESDPSLYGRSLGRSEIQEELGEWNLCFDIRTRIIAEGGEAIVFSEQFGDFEMAVRVHVFDSFLFTDNANTITWKTHYSKDYERAEEKNNLTEDEMPKHKNVIQNVVNIELFYDCDINQNDCVGWVTIMEKADTDLRTVLKKEKISLDDRKKIACELLDGFSYLEKIGIEHRDRKLENVLLQNGTAKIIDYGLVLLTTEQKGFFEMGYARSGSKYKCRNSLFAGTPGFSKQSQFAVGDGYDVDNIFYFLFCDWKSAWTLLYRCLAEKERSQIDEIIKNCNGSRIKKISLDDNNDRISFISQITDIIKIPSHLSSLITEDLTKSCALGILKQRFTEFTFHGKSFMDQRHSNLSVAIATTHLLRYAIRKDLAFVDKHGTYSLENILATLTMIIYPRSMSGINLNPKIEEKQFQETDIESLLDRVCYKTYLMDSGWEIIRLLGNKKQPRPSKSICTYDKVLLNENFVFVRPLTVTCALLMDDDAMQPLLGFQQMLLDRVEGDDYIIHNPQFDNFEGPIMRISKWNPYYVNYDMMRHHQTSNNTYRYYEPTGNYFFFHFFSSKKLKIFHLEIKNFCLNRG
;
A
#
# COMPACT_ATOMS: atom_id res chain seq x y z
N MET A 1 -27.29 32.80 -13.75
CA MET A 1 -28.24 31.67 -13.84
C MET A 1 -29.07 31.65 -12.56
N SER A 2 -30.40 31.57 -12.66
CA SER A 2 -31.30 31.43 -11.51
C SER A 2 -31.11 30.05 -10.89
N ILE A 3 -30.83 30.00 -9.58
CA ILE A 3 -30.81 28.76 -8.80
C ILE A 3 -32.22 28.17 -8.86
N ASP A 4 -32.33 26.89 -9.23
CA ASP A 4 -33.58 26.13 -9.06
C ASP A 4 -33.89 26.10 -7.56
N PRO A 5 -34.98 26.73 -7.09
CA PRO A 5 -35.25 26.87 -5.67
C PRO A 5 -35.48 25.55 -4.93
N ASP A 6 -35.65 24.44 -5.65
CA ASP A 6 -35.85 23.09 -5.09
C ASP A 6 -34.61 22.18 -5.22
N SER A 7 -33.41 22.73 -5.45
CA SER A 7 -32.17 21.93 -5.57
C SER A 7 -31.37 21.84 -4.26
N PRO A 8 -30.66 20.73 -3.98
CA PRO A 8 -29.79 20.61 -2.80
C PRO A 8 -28.75 21.74 -2.69
N GLU A 9 -28.25 22.23 -3.82
CA GLU A 9 -27.32 23.36 -3.90
C GLU A 9 -27.87 24.65 -3.30
N SER A 10 -29.17 24.90 -3.46
CA SER A 10 -29.82 26.12 -2.97
C SER A 10 -29.85 26.14 -1.43
N ASP A 11 -30.29 25.03 -0.82
CA ASP A 11 -30.33 24.83 0.62
C ASP A 11 -28.93 24.82 1.24
N ILE A 12 -27.97 24.17 0.58
CA ILE A 12 -26.57 24.17 1.00
C ILE A 12 -26.01 25.59 0.97
N SER A 13 -26.24 26.36 -0.10
CA SER A 13 -25.75 27.75 -0.21
C SER A 13 -26.37 28.68 0.82
N LEU A 14 -27.62 28.44 1.24
CA LEU A 14 -28.28 29.20 2.31
C LEU A 14 -27.75 28.83 3.70
N SER A 15 -27.32 27.59 3.87
CA SER A 15 -26.85 27.03 5.15
C SER A 15 -25.34 27.20 5.37
N LEU A 16 -24.55 27.31 4.30
CA LEU A 16 -23.11 27.55 4.33
C LEU A 16 -22.84 29.06 4.49
N ASP A 17 -22.88 29.54 5.73
CA ASP A 17 -22.33 30.86 6.07
C ASP A 17 -20.83 30.78 6.39
N GLU A 18 -20.16 31.95 6.47
CA GLU A 18 -18.73 32.03 6.80
C GLU A 18 -18.38 31.42 8.17
N ASP A 19 -19.36 31.33 9.08
CA ASP A 19 -19.17 30.79 10.41
C ASP A 19 -19.25 29.26 10.43
N TRP A 20 -19.97 28.65 9.50
CA TRP A 20 -20.13 27.20 9.44
C TRP A 20 -18.80 26.46 9.35
N ILE A 21 -17.88 26.88 8.47
CA ILE A 21 -16.56 26.25 8.31
C ILE A 21 -15.72 26.42 9.58
N LYS A 22 -15.71 27.62 10.18
CA LYS A 22 -15.00 27.90 11.43
C LYS A 22 -15.52 27.04 12.58
N ILE A 23 -16.85 26.86 12.66
CA ILE A 23 -17.50 26.00 13.66
C ILE A 23 -17.13 24.54 13.40
N LEU A 24 -17.18 24.08 12.14
CA LEU A 24 -16.83 22.72 11.77
C LEU A 24 -15.39 22.42 12.17
N VAL A 25 -14.42 23.23 11.75
CA VAL A 25 -13.00 23.01 12.07
C VAL A 25 -12.77 22.96 13.59
N LYS A 26 -13.44 23.80 14.38
CA LYS A 26 -13.38 23.73 15.86
C LYS A 26 -13.94 22.43 16.45
N LYS A 27 -14.93 21.81 15.79
CA LYS A 27 -15.49 20.51 16.18
C LYS A 27 -14.62 19.33 15.75
N LEU A 28 -13.66 19.55 14.85
CA LEU A 28 -12.73 18.57 14.32
C LEU A 28 -11.40 18.65 15.05
N GLN A 29 -11.27 17.90 16.14
CA GLN A 29 -9.99 17.73 16.81
C GLN A 29 -9.38 16.39 16.46
N ARG A 30 -8.06 16.37 16.33
CA ARG A 30 -7.28 15.16 16.09
C ARG A 30 -5.92 15.30 16.74
N GLU A 31 -5.45 14.23 17.36
CA GLU A 31 -4.05 14.16 17.78
C GLU A 31 -3.15 14.07 16.54
N THR A 32 -1.91 14.55 16.64
CA THR A 32 -0.96 14.44 15.54
C THR A 32 0.42 14.06 16.06
N THR A 33 0.99 13.00 15.50
CA THR A 33 2.38 12.61 15.71
C THR A 33 3.32 13.25 14.69
N GLN A 34 2.79 13.92 13.66
CA GLN A 34 3.61 14.60 12.66
C GLN A 34 4.40 15.77 13.27
N THR A 35 5.71 15.71 13.06
CA THR A 35 6.65 16.80 13.39
C THR A 35 6.66 17.86 12.29
N GLN A 36 7.18 19.06 12.56
CA GLN A 36 7.32 20.10 11.53
C GLN A 36 8.18 19.64 10.35
N LYS A 37 9.23 18.87 10.63
CA LYS A 37 10.03 18.20 9.60
C LYS A 37 9.16 17.35 8.68
N CYS A 38 8.26 16.52 9.23
CA CYS A 38 7.44 15.64 8.42
C CYS A 38 6.36 16.39 7.63
N ARG A 39 5.76 17.45 8.19
CA ARG A 39 4.85 18.35 7.47
C ARG A 39 5.55 19.03 6.30
N LEU A 40 6.75 19.58 6.54
CA LEU A 40 7.53 20.26 5.52
C LEU A 40 7.87 19.33 4.35
N ILE A 41 8.32 18.11 4.63
CA ILE A 41 8.63 17.12 3.58
C ILE A 41 7.35 16.69 2.85
N SER A 42 6.25 16.42 3.57
CA SER A 42 4.98 15.98 2.97
C SER A 42 4.34 17.06 2.09
N SER A 43 4.54 18.35 2.42
CA SER A 43 4.04 19.47 1.62
C SER A 43 4.56 19.48 0.19
N VAL A 44 5.78 18.94 -0.04
CA VAL A 44 6.39 18.84 -1.37
C VAL A 44 5.55 18.00 -2.33
N GLU A 45 4.79 17.01 -1.83
CA GLU A 45 3.92 16.14 -2.64
C GLU A 45 2.71 16.87 -3.23
N ARG A 46 2.34 18.02 -2.65
CA ARG A 46 1.20 18.85 -3.08
C ARG A 46 1.59 19.85 -4.16
N ILE A 47 2.89 20.01 -4.42
CA ILE A 47 3.40 21.04 -5.32
C ILE A 47 3.37 20.54 -6.78
N PRO A 48 2.84 21.33 -7.71
CA PRO A 48 3.05 21.11 -9.14
C PRO A 48 4.48 21.52 -9.51
N PHE A 49 5.24 20.57 -10.06
CA PHE A 49 6.57 20.79 -10.59
C PHE A 49 6.52 21.22 -12.05
N LYS A 50 7.59 21.85 -12.51
CA LYS A 50 7.79 22.20 -13.92
C LYS A 50 7.84 20.97 -14.82
N ASP A 51 8.36 19.86 -14.30
CA ASP A 51 8.34 18.54 -14.95
C ASP A 51 7.76 17.53 -13.96
N ASP A 52 6.59 16.99 -14.28
CA ASP A 52 5.89 16.03 -13.44
C ASP A 52 6.71 14.76 -13.16
N TYR A 53 7.68 14.43 -14.03
CA TYR A 53 8.56 13.30 -13.82
C TYR A 53 9.43 13.44 -12.56
N TRP A 54 9.68 14.68 -12.09
CA TRP A 54 10.41 14.92 -10.85
C TRP A 54 9.71 14.31 -9.64
N ALA A 55 8.37 14.23 -9.62
CA ALA A 55 7.59 13.61 -8.54
C ALA A 55 7.98 12.14 -8.29
N ASN A 56 8.39 11.44 -9.34
CA ASN A 56 8.86 10.06 -9.27
C ASN A 56 10.31 9.94 -8.80
N LEU A 57 11.15 10.94 -9.10
CA LEU A 57 12.60 10.89 -8.93
C LEU A 57 13.12 11.49 -7.63
N TRP A 58 12.47 12.52 -7.10
CA TRP A 58 13.01 13.26 -5.97
C TRP A 58 13.09 12.38 -4.72
N GLN A 59 14.25 12.44 -4.07
CA GLN A 59 14.58 11.68 -2.87
C GLN A 59 14.91 12.61 -1.70
N LYS A 60 15.49 13.77 -1.98
CA LYS A 60 15.83 14.79 -0.99
C LYS A 60 15.38 16.17 -1.45
N VAL A 61 15.17 17.06 -0.50
CA VAL A 61 14.85 18.47 -0.72
C VAL A 61 15.68 19.35 0.21
N ILE A 62 16.09 20.52 -0.28
CA ILE A 62 16.76 21.55 0.51
C ILE A 62 16.02 22.87 0.31
N PHE A 63 15.59 23.50 1.40
CA PHE A 63 14.89 24.79 1.37
C PHE A 63 15.90 25.93 1.60
N ARG A 64 16.04 26.86 0.64
CA ARG A 64 16.98 28.00 0.68
C ARG A 64 16.43 29.24 -0.02
N GLY A 65 16.55 30.40 0.61
CA GLY A 65 16.05 31.66 0.07
C GLY A 65 14.56 31.56 -0.21
N GLU A 66 14.18 31.79 -1.46
CA GLU A 66 12.78 31.72 -1.92
C GLU A 66 12.43 30.38 -2.60
N ASN A 67 13.39 29.45 -2.73
CA ASN A 67 13.22 28.21 -3.48
C ASN A 67 13.55 26.95 -2.67
N ALA A 68 12.93 25.85 -3.05
CA ALA A 68 13.26 24.51 -2.61
C ALA A 68 13.90 23.74 -3.77
N GLU A 69 15.12 23.22 -3.54
CA GLU A 69 15.91 22.46 -4.50
C GLU A 69 15.66 20.96 -4.28
N LEU A 70 15.28 20.24 -5.35
CA LEU A 70 15.01 18.80 -5.36
C LEU A 70 16.24 18.03 -5.84
N PHE A 71 16.55 16.94 -5.16
CA PHE A 71 17.70 16.10 -5.47
C PHE A 71 17.30 14.64 -5.66
N ARG A 72 18.00 13.98 -6.59
CA ARG A 72 18.10 12.53 -6.70
C ARG A 72 19.54 12.15 -6.41
N GLU A 73 19.76 11.30 -5.41
CA GLU A 73 21.08 10.98 -4.88
C GLU A 73 21.85 12.25 -4.45
N ASN A 74 22.77 12.72 -5.28
CA ASN A 74 23.55 13.96 -5.09
C ASN A 74 23.38 14.95 -6.26
N GLU A 75 22.52 14.64 -7.23
CA GLU A 75 22.26 15.49 -8.39
C GLU A 75 20.98 16.31 -8.18
N GLU A 76 21.06 17.61 -8.39
CA GLU A 76 19.89 18.49 -8.42
C GLU A 76 19.09 18.19 -9.70
N ILE A 77 17.80 17.90 -9.53
CA ILE A 77 16.90 17.58 -10.65
C ILE A 77 15.96 18.73 -11.01
N GLY A 78 15.77 19.68 -10.09
CA GLY A 78 14.89 20.82 -10.29
C GLY A 78 14.63 21.59 -9.00
N SER A 79 13.86 22.67 -9.09
CA SER A 79 13.47 23.49 -7.95
C SER A 79 12.07 24.06 -8.13
N PHE A 80 11.48 24.52 -7.02
CA PHE A 80 10.18 25.17 -6.99
C PHE A 80 10.17 26.29 -5.94
N GLU A 81 9.25 27.25 -6.09
CA GLU A 81 9.09 28.37 -5.15
C GLU A 81 8.47 27.91 -3.83
N ILE A 82 9.04 28.34 -2.71
CA ILE A 82 8.56 27.98 -1.37
C ILE A 82 7.19 28.63 -1.11
N THR A 83 6.22 27.82 -0.69
CA THR A 83 4.85 28.29 -0.38
C THR A 83 4.82 29.08 0.94
N ALA A 84 3.78 29.89 1.15
CA ALA A 84 3.59 30.61 2.41
C ALA A 84 3.51 29.64 3.60
N PHE A 85 2.86 28.49 3.41
CA PHE A 85 2.76 27.44 4.42
C PHE A 85 4.14 26.82 4.74
N GLN A 86 4.93 26.48 3.72
CA GLN A 86 6.30 25.97 3.91
C GLN A 86 7.21 26.98 4.62
N ARG A 87 7.07 28.27 4.30
CA ARG A 87 7.79 29.35 5.00
C ARG A 87 7.43 29.40 6.48
N MET A 88 6.14 29.33 6.81
CA MET A 88 5.68 29.26 8.20
C MET A 88 6.27 28.04 8.93
N LEU A 89 6.33 26.87 8.28
CA LEU A 89 6.95 25.68 8.86
C LEU A 89 8.46 25.89 9.14
N LEU A 90 9.18 26.50 8.20
CA LEU A 90 10.61 26.83 8.35
C LEU A 90 10.87 27.88 9.44
N GLU A 91 9.98 28.87 9.58
CA GLU A 91 10.04 29.87 10.66
C GLU A 91 9.78 29.23 12.04
N SER A 92 8.89 28.24 12.09
CA SER A 92 8.58 27.50 13.32
C SER A 92 9.70 26.57 13.78
N ASP A 93 10.53 26.09 12.85
CA ASP A 93 11.72 25.28 13.14
C ASP A 93 12.88 25.68 12.21
N PRO A 94 13.64 26.73 12.57
CA PRO A 94 14.75 27.23 11.76
C PRO A 94 15.87 26.23 11.53
N SER A 95 15.93 25.13 12.31
CA SER A 95 16.93 24.06 12.14
C SER A 95 16.74 23.26 10.84
N LEU A 96 15.56 23.39 10.20
CA LEU A 96 15.25 22.75 8.93
C LEU A 96 15.76 23.54 7.72
N TYR A 97 16.03 24.84 7.89
CA TYR A 97 16.50 25.69 6.79
C TYR A 97 17.90 25.29 6.32
N GLY A 98 18.08 25.17 5.00
CA GLY A 98 19.35 24.78 4.39
C GLY A 98 19.80 23.33 4.66
N ARG A 99 19.02 22.57 5.43
CA ARG A 99 19.26 21.15 5.73
C ARG A 99 18.80 20.28 4.57
N SER A 100 19.54 19.20 4.29
CA SER A 100 19.08 18.15 3.38
C SER A 100 18.08 17.24 4.10
N LEU A 101 16.84 17.26 3.61
CA LEU A 101 15.73 16.49 4.16
C LEU A 101 15.37 15.36 3.19
N GLY A 102 15.42 14.12 3.66
CA GLY A 102 15.05 12.93 2.89
C GLY A 102 13.54 12.71 2.89
N ARG A 103 12.98 12.34 1.75
CA ARG A 103 11.55 12.00 1.61
C ARG A 103 11.14 10.79 2.45
N SER A 104 12.09 9.88 2.70
CA SER A 104 11.99 8.73 3.61
C SER A 104 11.83 9.09 5.09
N GLU A 105 12.19 10.32 5.48
CA GLU A 105 12.15 10.78 6.87
C GLU A 105 10.74 11.10 7.36
N ILE A 106 9.73 11.09 6.48
CA ILE A 106 8.32 11.18 6.88
C ILE A 106 7.99 9.96 7.75
N GLN A 107 7.36 10.19 8.89
CA GLN A 107 6.95 9.16 9.84
C GLN A 107 5.45 8.84 9.73
N GLU A 108 5.04 7.70 10.29
CA GLU A 108 3.63 7.34 10.37
C GLU A 108 2.88 8.37 11.23
N GLU A 109 1.69 8.78 10.78
CA GLU A 109 0.74 9.54 11.59
C GLU A 109 -0.16 8.54 12.33
N LEU A 110 -0.01 8.51 13.65
CA LEU A 110 -0.72 7.58 14.55
C LEU A 110 -1.84 8.24 15.34
N GLY A 111 -2.05 9.54 15.13
CA GLY A 111 -3.00 10.36 15.84
C GLY A 111 -4.45 10.01 15.50
N GLU A 112 -5.26 9.95 16.55
CA GLU A 112 -6.66 9.56 16.52
C GLU A 112 -7.57 10.78 16.48
N TRP A 113 -8.77 10.60 15.92
CA TRP A 113 -9.78 11.65 15.88
C TRP A 113 -10.44 11.82 17.25
N ASN A 114 -10.42 13.03 17.78
CA ASN A 114 -11.15 13.43 18.97
C ASN A 114 -12.41 14.22 18.61
N LEU A 115 -13.34 13.56 17.92
CA LEU A 115 -14.52 14.23 17.38
C LEU A 115 -15.48 14.67 18.49
N CYS A 116 -16.14 15.81 18.32
CA CYS A 116 -17.24 16.24 19.19
C CYS A 116 -18.40 15.22 19.14
N PHE A 117 -19.18 15.10 20.24
CA PHE A 117 -20.30 14.16 20.36
C PHE A 117 -21.28 14.23 19.18
N ASP A 118 -21.64 15.44 18.76
CA ASP A 118 -22.55 15.71 17.64
C ASP A 118 -22.08 15.06 16.33
N ILE A 119 -20.80 15.24 15.97
CA ILE A 119 -20.21 14.60 14.78
C ILE A 119 -20.15 13.09 14.96
N ARG A 120 -19.73 12.60 16.15
CA ARG A 120 -19.63 11.15 16.43
C ARG A 120 -20.93 10.40 16.17
N THR A 121 -22.08 10.99 16.48
CA THR A 121 -23.38 10.35 16.26
C THR A 121 -23.80 10.23 14.78
N ARG A 122 -23.12 10.96 13.88
CA ARG A 122 -23.47 11.07 12.46
C ARG A 122 -22.36 10.56 11.53
N ILE A 123 -21.31 9.94 12.07
CA ILE A 123 -20.22 9.37 11.27
C ILE A 123 -20.74 8.28 10.33
N ILE A 124 -20.37 8.41 9.07
CA ILE A 124 -20.56 7.40 8.02
C ILE A 124 -19.27 6.57 7.89
N ALA A 125 -18.11 7.24 7.84
CA ALA A 125 -16.82 6.58 7.72
C ALA A 125 -15.71 7.40 8.37
N GLU A 126 -14.72 6.70 8.95
CA GLU A 126 -13.55 7.30 9.57
C GLU A 126 -12.28 6.64 9.02
N GLY A 127 -11.30 7.44 8.64
CA GLY A 127 -9.99 7.02 8.16
C GLY A 127 -8.88 7.96 8.63
N GLY A 128 -7.62 7.60 8.38
CA GLY A 128 -6.48 8.38 8.84
C GLY A 128 -6.41 9.78 8.22
N GLU A 129 -6.75 9.96 6.95
CA GLU A 129 -6.70 11.29 6.29
C GLU A 129 -8.07 11.94 6.10
N ALA A 130 -9.16 11.20 6.34
CA ALA A 130 -10.49 11.71 6.05
C ALA A 130 -11.55 11.15 7.01
N ILE A 131 -12.55 11.98 7.27
CA ILE A 131 -13.80 11.61 7.93
C ILE A 131 -14.96 11.94 7.03
N VAL A 132 -16.01 11.13 7.12
CA VAL A 132 -17.27 11.33 6.41
C VAL A 132 -18.39 11.22 7.42
N PHE A 133 -19.27 12.22 7.47
CA PHE A 133 -20.45 12.24 8.33
C PHE A 133 -21.67 12.76 7.57
N SER A 134 -22.85 12.45 8.10
CA SER A 134 -24.12 12.92 7.58
C SER A 134 -24.46 14.30 8.14
N GLU A 135 -24.89 15.23 7.29
CA GLU A 135 -25.33 16.57 7.68
C GLU A 135 -26.62 16.93 6.94
N GLN A 136 -27.55 17.56 7.65
CA GLN A 136 -28.81 18.03 7.09
C GLN A 136 -28.63 19.48 6.60
N PHE A 137 -28.94 19.74 5.33
CA PHE A 137 -28.98 21.06 4.71
C PHE A 137 -30.38 21.30 4.16
N GLY A 138 -31.18 22.12 4.85
CA GLY A 138 -32.60 22.30 4.53
C GLY A 138 -33.33 20.95 4.52
N ASP A 139 -33.95 20.60 3.39
CA ASP A 139 -34.68 19.34 3.23
C ASP A 139 -33.79 18.16 2.80
N PHE A 140 -32.51 18.40 2.52
CA PHE A 140 -31.59 17.40 1.99
C PHE A 140 -30.59 16.88 3.02
N GLU A 141 -30.50 15.56 3.16
CA GLU A 141 -29.45 14.91 3.93
C GLU A 141 -28.25 14.58 3.01
N MET A 142 -27.08 15.15 3.33
CA MET A 142 -25.88 15.06 2.50
C MET A 142 -24.73 14.40 3.25
N ALA A 143 -23.78 13.83 2.51
CA ALA A 143 -22.51 13.37 3.07
C ALA A 143 -21.49 14.52 3.04
N VAL A 144 -20.90 14.82 4.19
CA VAL A 144 -19.81 15.78 4.32
C VAL A 144 -18.51 15.01 4.55
N ARG A 145 -17.57 15.15 3.62
CA ARG A 145 -16.22 14.58 3.72
C ARG A 145 -15.23 15.68 4.03
N VAL A 146 -14.56 15.59 5.18
CA VAL A 146 -13.37 16.40 5.46
C VAL A 146 -12.15 15.58 5.11
N HIS A 147 -11.33 16.09 4.20
CA HIS A 147 -10.07 15.49 3.77
C HIS A 147 -8.92 16.37 4.21
N VAL A 148 -8.01 15.81 5.00
CA VAL A 148 -6.92 16.56 5.58
C VAL A 148 -5.61 16.12 4.92
N PHE A 149 -4.97 17.06 4.24
CA PHE A 149 -3.69 16.84 3.58
C PHE A 149 -2.51 17.20 4.49
N ASP A 150 -2.77 18.00 5.52
CA ASP A 150 -1.81 18.35 6.56
C ASP A 150 -2.47 18.47 7.94
N SER A 151 -1.86 17.84 8.96
CA SER A 151 -2.39 17.87 10.32
C SER A 151 -2.34 19.25 10.98
N PHE A 152 -1.71 20.25 10.34
CA PHE A 152 -1.83 21.66 10.71
C PHE A 152 -3.27 22.11 10.96
N LEU A 153 -4.24 21.58 10.19
CA LEU A 153 -5.67 21.89 10.33
C LEU A 153 -6.27 21.56 11.71
N PHE A 154 -5.56 20.79 12.54
CA PHE A 154 -6.01 20.40 13.88
C PHE A 154 -5.21 21.05 15.01
N THR A 155 -4.26 21.92 14.68
CA THR A 155 -3.45 22.64 15.68
C THR A 155 -4.20 23.88 16.18
N ASP A 156 -3.77 24.47 17.30
CA ASP A 156 -4.35 25.73 17.81
C ASP A 156 -4.25 26.90 16.79
N ASN A 157 -3.32 26.77 15.84
CA ASN A 157 -3.15 27.70 14.72
C ASN A 157 -4.22 27.52 13.62
N ALA A 158 -5.10 26.52 13.69
CA ALA A 158 -6.17 26.32 12.70
C ALA A 158 -7.18 27.49 12.64
N ASN A 159 -7.13 28.43 13.58
CA ASN A 159 -7.89 29.68 13.52
C ASN A 159 -7.37 30.64 12.42
N THR A 160 -6.23 30.35 11.80
CA THR A 160 -5.58 31.16 10.75
C THR A 160 -5.73 30.52 9.37
N ILE A 161 -6.91 29.95 9.08
CA ILE A 161 -7.23 29.40 7.76
C ILE A 161 -8.13 30.33 6.96
N THR A 162 -7.95 30.32 5.65
CA THR A 162 -8.88 30.88 4.67
C THR A 162 -9.40 29.75 3.79
N TRP A 163 -10.45 30.01 3.02
CA TRP A 163 -11.04 28.99 2.17
C TRP A 163 -11.57 29.56 0.85
N LYS A 164 -11.73 28.66 -0.12
CA LYS A 164 -12.37 28.95 -1.41
C LYS A 164 -13.47 27.92 -1.65
N THR A 165 -14.67 28.39 -1.95
CA THR A 165 -15.85 27.53 -2.14
C THR A 165 -16.21 27.45 -3.62
N HIS A 166 -16.43 26.23 -4.09
CA HIS A 166 -16.80 25.91 -5.47
C HIS A 166 -18.14 25.18 -5.49
N TYR A 167 -19.01 25.57 -6.42
CA TYR A 167 -20.35 24.98 -6.56
C TYR A 167 -20.47 24.22 -7.88
N SER A 168 -21.07 23.03 -7.84
CA SER A 168 -21.15 22.17 -9.03
C SER A 168 -21.94 22.79 -10.19
N LYS A 169 -22.84 23.74 -9.92
CA LYS A 169 -23.61 24.49 -10.92
C LYS A 169 -22.77 25.39 -11.82
N ASP A 170 -21.60 25.81 -11.32
CA ASP A 170 -20.69 26.72 -12.04
C ASP A 170 -19.84 25.96 -13.06
N TYR A 171 -19.93 24.62 -13.08
CA TYR A 171 -19.19 23.76 -13.99
C TYR A 171 -20.12 22.98 -14.92
N GLU A 172 -19.71 22.81 -16.17
CA GLU A 172 -20.35 21.93 -17.14
C GLU A 172 -19.86 20.48 -16.99
N ARG A 173 -20.50 19.56 -17.72
CA ARG A 173 -20.10 18.16 -17.76
C ARG A 173 -18.86 18.00 -18.63
N ALA A 174 -17.80 17.43 -18.07
CA ALA A 174 -16.64 17.00 -18.83
C ALA A 174 -17.03 15.91 -19.83
N GLU A 175 -16.73 16.12 -21.12
CA GLU A 175 -17.11 15.20 -22.20
C GLU A 175 -15.93 14.37 -22.72
N GLU A 176 -14.81 15.01 -23.06
CA GLU A 176 -13.67 14.32 -23.68
C GLU A 176 -12.36 15.05 -23.44
N LYS A 177 -11.33 14.30 -23.02
CA LYS A 177 -10.02 14.80 -22.62
C LYS A 177 -9.30 15.73 -23.61
N ASN A 178 -9.59 15.62 -24.91
CA ASN A 178 -8.93 16.42 -25.95
C ASN A 178 -9.62 17.77 -26.19
N ASN A 179 -10.81 18.01 -25.62
CA ASN A 179 -11.65 19.19 -25.88
C ASN A 179 -12.19 19.82 -24.59
N LEU A 180 -11.58 19.55 -23.43
CA LEU A 180 -12.06 20.09 -22.15
C LEU A 180 -11.86 21.60 -22.08
N THR A 181 -12.86 22.32 -21.59
CA THR A 181 -12.78 23.74 -21.21
C THR A 181 -12.57 23.90 -19.71
N GLU A 182 -12.02 25.03 -19.23
CA GLU A 182 -11.64 25.24 -17.82
C GLU A 182 -12.79 25.09 -16.81
N ASP A 183 -14.04 25.22 -17.27
CA ASP A 183 -15.25 25.15 -16.44
C ASP A 183 -15.93 23.77 -16.49
N GLU A 184 -15.19 22.70 -16.81
CA GLU A 184 -15.74 21.34 -16.82
C GLU A 184 -15.33 20.50 -15.60
N MET A 185 -16.29 19.71 -15.11
CA MET A 185 -16.10 18.73 -14.03
C MET A 185 -16.71 17.36 -14.37
N PRO A 186 -16.31 16.28 -13.67
CA PRO A 186 -16.97 14.98 -13.84
C PRO A 186 -18.46 15.04 -13.47
N LYS A 187 -19.34 14.68 -14.41
CA LYS A 187 -20.79 14.52 -14.18
C LYS A 187 -21.29 13.25 -14.89
N HIS A 188 -21.63 12.23 -14.10
CA HIS A 188 -22.11 10.95 -14.63
C HIS A 188 -22.92 10.19 -13.58
N LYS A 189 -23.97 9.46 -14.01
CA LYS A 189 -24.86 8.71 -13.11
C LYS A 189 -24.13 7.70 -12.21
N ASN A 190 -22.98 7.17 -12.67
CA ASN A 190 -22.15 6.20 -11.96
C ASN A 190 -20.89 6.80 -11.31
N VAL A 191 -20.88 8.12 -11.16
CA VAL A 191 -19.87 8.87 -10.39
C VAL A 191 -20.62 9.57 -9.26
N ILE A 192 -20.04 9.57 -8.06
CA ILE A 192 -20.61 10.34 -6.95
C ILE A 192 -20.57 11.83 -7.30
N GLN A 193 -21.69 12.53 -7.10
CA GLN A 193 -21.81 13.95 -7.37
C GLN A 193 -21.32 14.75 -6.16
N ASN A 194 -20.20 15.47 -6.33
CA ASN A 194 -19.77 16.50 -5.42
C ASN A 194 -20.58 17.77 -5.73
N VAL A 195 -21.33 18.25 -4.75
CA VAL A 195 -22.27 19.37 -4.88
C VAL A 195 -21.57 20.68 -4.54
N VAL A 196 -20.78 20.67 -3.46
CA VAL A 196 -19.91 21.78 -3.06
C VAL A 196 -18.56 21.22 -2.64
N ASN A 197 -17.49 21.92 -3.01
CA ASN A 197 -16.16 21.65 -2.48
C ASN A 197 -15.54 22.93 -1.94
N ILE A 198 -14.93 22.84 -0.77
CA ILE A 198 -14.34 23.96 -0.04
C ILE A 198 -12.87 23.64 0.16
N GLU A 199 -11.99 24.34 -0.55
CA GLU A 199 -10.54 24.23 -0.38
C GLU A 199 -10.10 25.07 0.83
N LEU A 200 -9.18 24.54 1.64
CA LEU A 200 -8.67 25.18 2.85
C LEU A 200 -7.19 25.54 2.66
N PHE A 201 -6.85 26.78 3.01
CA PHE A 201 -5.52 27.35 2.85
C PHE A 201 -5.03 27.98 4.15
N TYR A 202 -3.72 28.06 4.32
CA TYR A 202 -3.12 28.93 5.32
C TYR A 202 -3.45 30.39 5.00
N ASP A 203 -3.79 31.21 5.99
CA ASP A 203 -4.26 32.59 5.80
C ASP A 203 -3.30 33.52 5.06
N CYS A 204 -2.00 33.28 5.19
CA CYS A 204 -0.97 34.04 4.47
C CYS A 204 -0.71 33.50 3.06
N ASP A 205 -1.35 32.41 2.63
CA ASP A 205 -1.29 31.90 1.25
C ASP A 205 -2.25 32.68 0.35
N ILE A 206 -1.90 33.94 0.07
CA ILE A 206 -2.69 34.89 -0.72
C ILE A 206 -2.99 34.35 -2.13
N ASN A 207 -2.07 33.54 -2.68
CA ASN A 207 -2.20 32.97 -4.02
C ASN A 207 -2.92 31.62 -4.03
N GLN A 208 -3.22 31.04 -2.84
CA GLN A 208 -3.92 29.77 -2.70
C GLN A 208 -3.24 28.62 -3.47
N ASN A 209 -1.90 28.59 -3.38
CA ASN A 209 -1.08 27.64 -4.13
C ASN A 209 -0.86 26.31 -3.37
N ASP A 210 -1.07 26.27 -2.06
CA ASP A 210 -0.86 25.11 -1.20
C ASP A 210 -2.12 24.79 -0.38
N CYS A 211 -3.03 24.04 -1.00
CA CYS A 211 -4.22 23.53 -0.34
C CYS A 211 -3.81 22.54 0.76
N VAL A 212 -4.18 22.81 2.02
CA VAL A 212 -3.82 21.98 3.18
C VAL A 212 -4.92 20.96 3.55
N GLY A 213 -6.08 21.08 2.93
CA GLY A 213 -7.20 20.14 3.03
C GLY A 213 -8.44 20.69 2.34
N TRP A 214 -9.49 19.88 2.28
CA TRP A 214 -10.78 20.34 1.76
C TRP A 214 -11.97 19.75 2.51
N VAL A 215 -13.12 20.37 2.36
CA VAL A 215 -14.42 19.86 2.78
C VAL A 215 -15.30 19.69 1.55
N THR A 216 -15.73 18.46 1.28
CA THR A 216 -16.58 18.13 0.14
C THR A 216 -17.96 17.74 0.62
N ILE A 217 -19.00 18.41 0.14
CA ILE A 217 -20.40 18.07 0.36
C ILE A 217 -20.88 17.34 -0.89
N MET A 218 -21.32 16.10 -0.71
CA MET A 218 -21.68 15.20 -1.81
C MET A 218 -22.99 14.49 -1.53
N GLU A 219 -23.58 13.93 -2.59
CA GLU A 219 -24.77 13.09 -2.44
C GLU A 219 -24.51 11.96 -1.44
N LYS A 220 -25.50 11.68 -0.58
CA LYS A 220 -25.43 10.60 0.39
C LYS A 220 -25.92 9.30 -0.25
N ALA A 221 -25.12 8.24 -0.12
CA ALA A 221 -25.47 6.89 -0.56
C ALA A 221 -25.94 6.02 0.62
N ASP A 222 -26.60 4.90 0.29
CA ASP A 222 -27.20 4.00 1.28
C ASP A 222 -26.15 3.11 1.96
N THR A 223 -25.19 2.60 1.18
CA THR A 223 -24.16 1.64 1.63
C THR A 223 -23.04 1.53 0.60
N ASP A 224 -21.91 0.95 0.99
CA ASP A 224 -20.84 0.55 0.06
C ASP A 224 -21.03 -0.89 -0.46
N LEU A 225 -20.43 -1.19 -1.63
CA LEU A 225 -20.55 -2.49 -2.30
C LEU A 225 -19.88 -3.61 -1.50
N ARG A 226 -18.79 -3.34 -0.77
CA ARG A 226 -18.14 -4.35 0.10
C ARG A 226 -19.11 -4.85 1.16
N THR A 227 -19.80 -3.94 1.85
CA THR A 227 -20.79 -4.26 2.89
C THR A 227 -21.91 -5.13 2.33
N VAL A 228 -22.40 -4.84 1.12
CA VAL A 228 -23.50 -5.61 0.50
C VAL A 228 -23.05 -7.00 0.04
N LEU A 229 -21.89 -7.10 -0.61
CA LEU A 229 -21.36 -8.38 -1.07
C LEU A 229 -20.99 -9.30 0.10
N LYS A 230 -20.41 -8.75 1.17
CA LYS A 230 -20.04 -9.52 2.38
C LYS A 230 -21.27 -10.03 3.14
N LYS A 231 -22.40 -9.31 3.09
CA LYS A 231 -23.69 -9.78 3.63
C LYS A 231 -24.36 -10.83 2.74
N GLU A 232 -23.91 -11.00 1.50
CA GLU A 232 -24.47 -11.92 0.49
C GLU A 232 -25.97 -11.73 0.21
N LYS A 233 -26.48 -10.49 0.32
CA LYS A 233 -27.91 -10.17 0.20
C LYS A 233 -28.36 -9.66 -1.17
N ILE A 234 -27.48 -9.69 -2.18
CA ILE A 234 -27.74 -9.11 -3.50
C ILE A 234 -27.84 -10.19 -4.58
N SER A 235 -28.85 -10.06 -5.43
CA SER A 235 -29.15 -11.01 -6.51
C SER A 235 -28.09 -10.99 -7.60
N LEU A 236 -28.06 -12.03 -8.44
CA LEU A 236 -27.18 -12.04 -9.62
C LEU A 236 -27.53 -10.90 -10.59
N ASP A 237 -28.82 -10.61 -10.80
CA ASP A 237 -29.24 -9.57 -11.75
C ASP A 237 -28.80 -8.18 -11.29
N ASP A 238 -28.90 -7.89 -9.99
CA ASP A 238 -28.38 -6.65 -9.43
C ASP A 238 -26.84 -6.59 -9.54
N ARG A 239 -26.13 -7.70 -9.30
CA ARG A 239 -24.67 -7.79 -9.51
C ARG A 239 -24.29 -7.53 -10.97
N LYS A 240 -25.06 -8.04 -11.93
CA LYS A 240 -24.87 -7.76 -13.37
C LYS A 240 -25.11 -6.29 -13.69
N LYS A 241 -26.18 -5.69 -13.15
CA LYS A 241 -26.47 -4.26 -13.31
C LYS A 241 -25.30 -3.41 -12.78
N ILE A 242 -24.85 -3.68 -11.55
CA ILE A 242 -23.71 -3.00 -10.93
C ILE A 242 -22.44 -3.17 -11.79
N ALA A 243 -22.18 -4.36 -12.32
CA ALA A 243 -21.03 -4.59 -13.19
C ALA A 243 -21.07 -3.71 -14.45
N CYS A 244 -22.23 -3.61 -15.12
CA CYS A 244 -22.40 -2.72 -16.27
C CYS A 244 -22.23 -1.23 -15.89
N GLU A 245 -22.83 -0.80 -14.78
CA GLU A 245 -22.72 0.56 -14.26
C GLU A 245 -21.27 0.96 -13.92
N LEU A 246 -20.47 0.02 -13.39
CA LEU A 246 -19.05 0.24 -13.15
C LEU A 246 -18.24 0.35 -14.43
N LEU A 247 -18.55 -0.46 -15.45
CA LEU A 247 -17.90 -0.35 -16.76
C LEU A 247 -18.18 1.00 -17.40
N ASP A 248 -19.45 1.44 -17.36
CA ASP A 248 -19.85 2.77 -17.84
C ASP A 248 -19.12 3.88 -17.08
N GLY A 249 -19.09 3.81 -15.75
CA GLY A 249 -18.44 4.80 -14.89
C GLY A 249 -16.92 4.89 -15.11
N PHE A 250 -16.21 3.76 -15.13
CA PHE A 250 -14.76 3.77 -15.37
C PHE A 250 -14.43 4.20 -16.79
N SER A 251 -15.22 3.81 -17.79
CA SER A 251 -15.03 4.25 -19.17
C SER A 251 -15.24 5.76 -19.31
N TYR A 252 -16.23 6.32 -18.62
CA TYR A 252 -16.44 7.76 -18.57
C TYR A 252 -15.24 8.50 -17.95
N LEU A 253 -14.76 8.06 -16.78
CA LEU A 253 -13.63 8.68 -16.11
C LEU A 253 -12.37 8.66 -16.99
N GLU A 254 -12.08 7.52 -17.63
CA GLU A 254 -10.94 7.40 -18.56
C GLU A 254 -11.08 8.33 -19.78
N LYS A 255 -12.31 8.46 -20.32
CA LYS A 255 -12.61 9.35 -21.46
C LYS A 255 -12.29 10.82 -21.16
N ILE A 256 -12.53 11.27 -19.92
CA ILE A 256 -12.25 12.65 -19.48
C ILE A 256 -10.83 12.83 -18.91
N GLY A 257 -10.04 11.76 -18.88
CA GLY A 257 -8.62 11.81 -18.49
C GLY A 257 -8.33 11.48 -17.03
N ILE A 258 -9.29 10.92 -16.28
CA ILE A 258 -9.12 10.45 -14.90
C ILE A 258 -9.01 8.92 -14.89
N GLU A 259 -7.83 8.41 -14.57
CA GLU A 259 -7.65 6.99 -14.30
C GLU A 259 -7.80 6.72 -12.80
N HIS A 260 -8.92 6.12 -12.40
CA HIS A 260 -9.15 5.71 -11.01
C HIS A 260 -8.22 4.55 -10.64
N ARG A 261 -7.23 4.79 -9.76
CA ARG A 261 -6.18 3.81 -9.40
C ARG A 261 -6.49 3.01 -8.12
N ASP A 262 -7.59 3.32 -7.44
CA ASP A 262 -8.02 2.57 -6.25
C ASP A 262 -9.38 1.88 -6.46
N ARG A 263 -9.46 1.00 -7.46
CA ARG A 263 -10.70 0.29 -7.84
C ARG A 263 -11.01 -0.86 -6.87
N LYS A 264 -11.53 -0.51 -5.71
CA LYS A 264 -11.94 -1.45 -4.64
C LYS A 264 -13.42 -1.35 -4.32
N LEU A 265 -13.92 -2.33 -3.59
CA LEU A 265 -15.34 -2.47 -3.26
C LEU A 265 -15.87 -1.33 -2.37
N GLU A 266 -15.08 -0.78 -1.45
CA GLU A 266 -15.50 0.37 -0.63
C GLU A 266 -15.61 1.68 -1.42
N ASN A 267 -14.93 1.77 -2.55
CA ASN A 267 -14.95 2.95 -3.43
C ASN A 267 -16.08 2.85 -4.47
N VAL A 268 -17.04 1.96 -4.23
CA VAL A 268 -18.29 1.84 -4.99
C VAL A 268 -19.44 1.94 -4.01
N LEU A 269 -20.16 3.05 -4.06
CA LEU A 269 -21.36 3.28 -3.29
C LEU A 269 -22.60 2.83 -4.05
N LEU A 270 -23.62 2.40 -3.32
CA LEU A 270 -24.93 2.09 -3.85
C LEU A 270 -25.93 3.12 -3.35
N GLN A 271 -26.57 3.82 -4.27
CA GLN A 271 -27.59 4.82 -3.98
C GLN A 271 -28.83 4.49 -4.79
N ASN A 272 -29.93 4.14 -4.11
CA ASN A 272 -31.17 3.70 -4.75
C ASN A 272 -30.95 2.58 -5.79
N GLY A 273 -30.02 1.67 -5.51
CA GLY A 273 -29.68 0.54 -6.39
C GLY A 273 -28.84 0.89 -7.62
N THR A 274 -28.27 2.10 -7.71
CA THR A 274 -27.29 2.48 -8.73
C THR A 274 -25.90 2.58 -8.12
N ALA A 275 -24.93 1.96 -8.79
CA ALA A 275 -23.52 1.99 -8.40
C ALA A 275 -22.86 3.31 -8.80
N LYS A 276 -22.15 3.93 -7.85
CA LYS A 276 -21.44 5.19 -7.99
C LYS A 276 -20.01 5.08 -7.49
N ILE A 277 -19.06 5.46 -8.34
CA ILE A 277 -17.63 5.49 -8.02
C ILE A 277 -17.36 6.70 -7.12
N ILE A 278 -16.60 6.49 -6.04
CA ILE A 278 -16.15 7.52 -5.10
C ILE A 278 -14.64 7.38 -4.84
N ASP A 279 -14.10 8.39 -4.17
CA ASP A 279 -12.77 8.45 -3.58
C ASP A 279 -11.62 8.58 -4.56
N TYR A 280 -11.42 9.82 -4.98
CA TYR A 280 -10.39 10.22 -5.92
C TYR A 280 -9.05 10.56 -5.26
N GLY A 281 -8.81 10.09 -4.03
CA GLY A 281 -7.53 10.28 -3.33
C GLY A 281 -6.35 9.58 -4.01
N LEU A 282 -6.62 8.60 -4.89
CA LEU A 282 -5.62 7.89 -5.68
C LEU A 282 -6.06 7.79 -7.15
N VAL A 283 -5.77 8.84 -7.91
CA VAL A 283 -6.02 8.95 -9.35
C VAL A 283 -4.74 9.25 -10.10
N LEU A 284 -4.67 8.82 -11.36
CA LEU A 284 -3.71 9.36 -12.32
C LEU A 284 -4.46 10.28 -13.28
N LEU A 285 -4.01 11.52 -13.39
CA LEU A 285 -4.51 12.50 -14.33
C LEU A 285 -3.70 12.45 -15.63
N THR A 286 -4.42 12.45 -16.74
CA THR A 286 -3.84 12.60 -18.10
C THR A 286 -4.20 13.94 -18.74
N THR A 287 -4.95 14.78 -18.01
CA THR A 287 -5.37 16.13 -18.39
C THR A 287 -5.22 17.09 -17.21
N GLU A 288 -5.07 18.37 -17.52
CA GLU A 288 -4.99 19.44 -16.53
C GLU A 288 -6.28 20.26 -16.55
N GLN A 289 -7.29 19.72 -15.89
CA GLN A 289 -8.61 20.34 -15.85
C GLN A 289 -8.89 20.95 -14.48
N LYS A 290 -9.02 22.28 -14.45
CA LYS A 290 -9.15 23.06 -13.21
C LYS A 290 -10.34 22.61 -12.36
N GLY A 291 -11.50 22.41 -12.99
CA GLY A 291 -12.71 21.91 -12.33
C GLY A 291 -12.55 20.55 -11.64
N PHE A 292 -11.56 19.72 -12.02
CA PHE A 292 -11.32 18.44 -11.34
C PHE A 292 -10.69 18.65 -9.96
N PHE A 293 -9.79 19.64 -9.84
CA PHE A 293 -9.17 20.01 -8.56
C PHE A 293 -10.16 20.77 -7.69
N GLU A 294 -10.79 21.81 -8.26
CA GLU A 294 -11.70 22.70 -7.56
C GLU A 294 -12.92 21.97 -7.00
N MET A 295 -13.45 20.96 -7.70
CA MET A 295 -14.60 20.16 -7.25
C MET A 295 -14.22 18.87 -6.50
N GLY A 296 -12.95 18.68 -6.11
CA GLY A 296 -12.55 17.57 -5.22
C GLY A 296 -12.45 16.19 -5.89
N TYR A 297 -12.27 16.14 -7.22
CA TYR A 297 -12.10 14.91 -8.00
C TYR A 297 -10.62 14.57 -8.28
N ALA A 298 -9.70 15.46 -7.97
CA ALA A 298 -8.27 15.18 -7.97
C ALA A 298 -7.53 16.17 -7.06
N ARG A 299 -6.42 15.74 -6.47
CA ARG A 299 -5.56 16.64 -5.72
C ARG A 299 -4.56 17.32 -6.66
N SER A 300 -4.17 18.54 -6.32
CA SER A 300 -3.06 19.23 -7.00
C SER A 300 -1.72 18.52 -6.72
N GLY A 301 -0.73 18.82 -7.56
CA GLY A 301 0.63 18.31 -7.43
C GLY A 301 1.02 17.27 -8.46
N SER A 302 2.30 17.29 -8.83
CA SER A 302 2.86 16.41 -9.87
C SER A 302 2.77 14.92 -9.53
N LYS A 303 2.60 14.58 -8.26
CA LYS A 303 2.41 13.20 -7.79
C LYS A 303 1.26 12.48 -8.51
N TYR A 304 0.19 13.22 -8.84
CA TYR A 304 -1.02 12.68 -9.48
C TYR A 304 -0.96 12.69 -11.01
N LYS A 305 0.10 13.26 -11.59
CA LYS A 305 0.31 13.34 -13.05
C LYS A 305 1.38 12.38 -13.54
N CYS A 306 2.22 11.85 -12.64
CA CYS A 306 3.21 10.84 -12.98
C CYS A 306 2.81 9.44 -12.47
N ARG A 307 2.68 8.47 -13.40
CA ARG A 307 2.30 7.07 -13.07
C ARG A 307 3.18 6.45 -11.98
N ASN A 308 4.49 6.74 -12.01
CA ASN A 308 5.47 6.11 -11.12
C ASN A 308 5.63 6.84 -9.77
N SER A 309 4.95 7.97 -9.55
CA SER A 309 4.98 8.72 -8.28
C SER A 309 3.84 8.40 -7.32
N LEU A 310 2.75 7.79 -7.80
CA LEU A 310 1.62 7.43 -6.94
C LEU A 310 2.03 6.42 -5.87
N PHE A 311 2.67 5.32 -6.30
CA PHE A 311 3.21 4.23 -5.48
C PHE A 311 2.35 3.95 -4.23
N ALA A 312 1.10 3.57 -4.45
CA ALA A 312 0.09 3.30 -3.44
C ALA A 312 -0.97 2.36 -4.01
N GLY A 313 -1.66 1.62 -3.15
CA GLY A 313 -2.70 0.69 -3.57
C GLY A 313 -3.28 -0.13 -2.43
N THR A 314 -4.30 -0.90 -2.76
CA THR A 314 -5.07 -1.73 -1.82
C THR A 314 -4.71 -3.21 -1.97
N PRO A 315 -4.40 -3.95 -0.88
CA PRO A 315 -4.13 -5.38 -0.98
C PRO A 315 -5.28 -6.13 -1.64
N GLY A 316 -4.96 -6.94 -2.64
CA GLY A 316 -5.91 -7.72 -3.41
C GLY A 316 -6.76 -6.93 -4.41
N PHE A 317 -6.60 -5.61 -4.52
CA PHE A 317 -7.26 -4.77 -5.53
C PHE A 317 -6.27 -3.94 -6.37
N SER A 318 -4.96 -4.06 -6.07
CA SER A 318 -3.92 -3.32 -6.78
C SER A 318 -3.55 -3.98 -8.09
N LYS A 319 -3.23 -3.14 -9.08
CA LYS A 319 -2.56 -3.52 -10.32
C LYS A 319 -1.05 -3.41 -10.12
N GLN A 320 -0.28 -4.26 -10.79
CA GLN A 320 1.20 -4.24 -10.69
C GLN A 320 1.76 -2.88 -11.12
N SER A 321 1.10 -2.22 -12.06
CA SER A 321 1.53 -0.93 -12.57
C SER A 321 1.40 0.26 -11.61
N GLN A 322 0.83 0.05 -10.42
CA GLN A 322 0.83 1.05 -9.34
C GLN A 322 2.18 1.12 -8.61
N PHE A 323 2.98 0.05 -8.67
CA PHE A 323 4.23 -0.05 -7.92
C PHE A 323 5.44 -0.30 -8.84
N ALA A 324 5.23 -0.94 -10.00
CA ALA A 324 6.28 -1.24 -10.95
C ALA A 324 5.89 -0.82 -12.37
N VAL A 325 6.83 -0.94 -13.31
CA VAL A 325 6.57 -0.70 -14.74
C VAL A 325 6.10 -1.97 -15.48
N GLY A 326 5.67 -2.99 -14.73
CA GLY A 326 5.38 -4.33 -15.22
C GLY A 326 3.93 -4.56 -15.60
N ASP A 327 3.73 -5.56 -16.46
CA ASP A 327 2.42 -5.99 -17.00
C ASP A 327 2.05 -7.42 -16.55
N GLY A 328 2.73 -7.94 -15.53
CA GLY A 328 2.55 -9.30 -15.00
C GLY A 328 1.24 -9.52 -14.27
N TYR A 329 0.63 -8.47 -13.74
CA TYR A 329 -0.70 -8.53 -13.14
C TYR A 329 -1.46 -7.22 -13.34
N ASP A 330 -2.46 -7.25 -14.20
CA ASP A 330 -3.31 -6.12 -14.53
C ASP A 330 -4.78 -6.57 -14.60
N VAL A 331 -5.39 -6.67 -13.43
CA VAL A 331 -6.65 -7.40 -13.22
C VAL A 331 -7.53 -6.59 -12.27
N ASP A 332 -8.74 -6.25 -12.73
CA ASP A 332 -9.76 -5.59 -11.90
C ASP A 332 -10.49 -6.64 -11.04
N ASN A 333 -9.93 -6.96 -9.87
CA ASN A 333 -10.46 -8.02 -8.99
C ASN A 333 -11.91 -7.79 -8.53
N ILE A 334 -12.40 -6.54 -8.58
CA ILE A 334 -13.78 -6.18 -8.23
C ILE A 334 -14.83 -7.04 -8.96
N PHE A 335 -14.57 -7.42 -10.22
CA PHE A 335 -15.50 -8.24 -11.00
C PHE A 335 -15.56 -9.69 -10.50
N TYR A 336 -14.47 -10.24 -9.94
CA TYR A 336 -14.52 -11.55 -9.30
C TYR A 336 -15.44 -11.54 -8.07
N PHE A 337 -15.41 -10.47 -7.28
CA PHE A 337 -16.28 -10.32 -6.12
C PHE A 337 -17.75 -10.10 -6.50
N LEU A 338 -18.03 -9.50 -7.66
CA LEU A 338 -19.40 -9.38 -8.17
C LEU A 338 -20.00 -10.72 -8.56
N PHE A 339 -19.20 -11.67 -9.07
CA PHE A 339 -19.73 -12.93 -9.62
C PHE A 339 -19.43 -14.19 -8.79
N CYS A 340 -18.69 -14.04 -7.70
CA CYS A 340 -18.50 -15.07 -6.68
C CYS A 340 -19.18 -14.63 -5.37
N ASP A 341 -19.51 -15.56 -4.49
CA ASP A 341 -19.70 -15.21 -3.08
C ASP A 341 -18.37 -14.79 -2.44
N TRP A 342 -18.44 -14.15 -1.27
CA TRP A 342 -17.29 -13.50 -0.66
C TRP A 342 -16.10 -14.45 -0.48
N LYS A 343 -16.36 -15.64 0.07
CA LYS A 343 -15.32 -16.62 0.37
C LYS A 343 -14.77 -17.28 -0.89
N SER A 344 -15.63 -17.51 -1.88
CA SER A 344 -15.21 -18.05 -3.16
C SER A 344 -14.29 -17.11 -3.93
N ALA A 345 -14.54 -15.81 -3.93
CA ALA A 345 -13.67 -14.83 -4.58
C ALA A 345 -12.23 -14.93 -4.03
N TRP A 346 -12.09 -14.86 -2.69
CA TRP A 346 -10.81 -15.00 -2.00
C TRP A 346 -10.14 -16.35 -2.27
N THR A 347 -10.92 -17.44 -2.24
CA THR A 347 -10.42 -18.81 -2.49
C THR A 347 -9.86 -18.94 -3.90
N LEU A 348 -10.62 -18.53 -4.91
CA LEU A 348 -10.24 -18.69 -6.32
C LEU A 348 -9.04 -17.80 -6.71
N LEU A 349 -8.91 -16.64 -6.07
CA LEU A 349 -7.79 -15.72 -6.29
C LEU A 349 -6.51 -16.17 -5.60
N TYR A 350 -6.55 -16.56 -4.32
CA TYR A 350 -5.35 -16.65 -3.49
C TYR A 350 -5.01 -18.05 -2.95
N ARG A 351 -5.95 -19.00 -3.00
CA ARG A 351 -5.65 -20.37 -2.56
C ARG A 351 -5.02 -21.18 -3.68
N CYS A 352 -3.90 -21.84 -3.38
CA CYS A 352 -3.35 -22.89 -4.22
C CYS A 352 -4.25 -24.13 -4.12
N LEU A 353 -4.60 -24.71 -5.27
CA LEU A 353 -5.55 -25.82 -5.36
C LEU A 353 -4.88 -27.05 -5.97
N ALA A 354 -5.10 -28.20 -5.34
CA ALA A 354 -4.70 -29.49 -5.88
C ALA A 354 -5.48 -29.81 -7.16
N GLU A 355 -4.94 -30.66 -8.02
CA GLU A 355 -5.55 -30.99 -9.33
C GLU A 355 -6.97 -31.55 -9.18
N LYS A 356 -7.21 -32.40 -8.17
CA LYS A 356 -8.55 -32.93 -7.88
C LYS A 356 -9.56 -31.84 -7.49
N GLU A 357 -9.15 -30.88 -6.67
CA GLU A 357 -10.00 -29.76 -6.26
C GLU A 357 -10.29 -28.84 -7.45
N ARG A 358 -9.32 -28.62 -8.34
CA ARG A 358 -9.50 -27.83 -9.57
C ARG A 358 -10.58 -28.41 -10.47
N SER A 359 -10.56 -29.73 -10.69
CA SER A 359 -11.58 -30.40 -11.52
C SER A 359 -12.99 -30.25 -10.95
N GLN A 360 -13.14 -30.28 -9.62
CA GLN A 360 -14.44 -30.02 -8.96
C GLN A 360 -14.90 -28.57 -9.15
N ILE A 361 -13.97 -27.63 -9.02
CA ILE A 361 -14.26 -26.20 -9.22
C ILE A 361 -14.62 -25.90 -10.68
N ASP A 362 -13.95 -26.55 -11.64
CA ASP A 362 -14.27 -26.42 -13.07
C ASP A 362 -15.70 -26.87 -13.38
N GLU A 363 -16.18 -27.93 -12.74
CA GLU A 363 -17.57 -28.39 -12.87
C GLU A 363 -18.56 -27.36 -12.30
N ILE A 364 -18.29 -26.83 -11.11
CA ILE A 364 -19.12 -25.77 -10.49
C ILE A 364 -19.21 -24.55 -11.41
N ILE A 365 -18.07 -24.10 -11.94
CA ILE A 365 -17.99 -22.91 -12.80
C ILE A 365 -18.67 -23.17 -14.15
N LYS A 366 -18.58 -24.38 -14.69
CA LYS A 366 -19.30 -24.75 -15.91
C LYS A 366 -20.81 -24.74 -15.71
N ASN A 367 -21.29 -25.21 -14.56
CA ASN A 367 -22.72 -25.28 -14.26
C ASN A 367 -23.39 -23.90 -14.16
N CYS A 368 -22.63 -22.86 -13.81
CA CYS A 368 -23.13 -21.48 -13.79
C CYS A 368 -22.78 -20.67 -15.06
N ASN A 369 -22.36 -21.33 -16.16
CA ASN A 369 -21.86 -20.69 -17.37
C ASN A 369 -20.66 -19.74 -17.14
N GLY A 370 -19.91 -19.95 -16.07
CA GLY A 370 -18.81 -19.10 -15.63
C GLY A 370 -17.46 -19.40 -16.29
N SER A 371 -17.38 -20.28 -17.30
CA SER A 371 -16.09 -20.75 -17.85
C SER A 371 -15.19 -19.63 -18.40
N ARG A 372 -15.76 -18.47 -18.72
CA ARG A 372 -15.01 -17.27 -19.15
C ARG A 372 -14.57 -16.36 -17.99
N ILE A 373 -14.75 -16.75 -16.73
CA ILE A 373 -14.42 -15.94 -15.56
C ILE A 373 -12.97 -15.42 -15.61
N LYS A 374 -12.00 -16.22 -16.07
CA LYS A 374 -10.59 -15.81 -16.17
C LYS A 374 -10.34 -14.61 -17.11
N LYS A 375 -11.31 -14.26 -17.96
CA LYS A 375 -11.21 -13.16 -18.91
C LYS A 375 -11.87 -11.87 -18.44
N ILE A 376 -12.71 -11.92 -17.40
CA ILE A 376 -13.58 -10.80 -17.00
C ILE A 376 -12.81 -9.65 -16.35
N SER A 377 -11.60 -9.93 -15.87
CA SER A 377 -10.76 -8.94 -15.22
C SER A 377 -9.78 -8.27 -16.17
N LEU A 378 -9.67 -8.76 -17.41
CA LEU A 378 -8.81 -8.17 -18.45
C LEU A 378 -9.47 -6.91 -19.02
N ASP A 379 -8.69 -6.02 -19.62
CA ASP A 379 -9.14 -4.70 -20.11
C ASP A 379 -10.06 -4.74 -21.34
N ASP A 380 -10.54 -5.91 -21.77
CA ASP A 380 -11.50 -6.02 -22.87
C ASP A 380 -12.95 -5.97 -22.35
N ASN A 381 -13.57 -4.80 -22.48
CA ASN A 381 -14.98 -4.61 -22.11
C ASN A 381 -15.94 -5.54 -22.87
N ASN A 382 -15.61 -6.01 -24.08
CA ASN A 382 -16.47 -6.94 -24.82
C ASN A 382 -16.51 -8.32 -24.16
N ASP A 383 -15.35 -8.81 -23.71
CA ASP A 383 -15.27 -10.08 -22.97
C ASP A 383 -16.04 -9.98 -21.63
N ARG A 384 -15.97 -8.82 -20.96
CA ARG A 384 -16.74 -8.54 -19.74
C ARG A 384 -18.24 -8.57 -20.01
N ILE A 385 -18.73 -7.81 -20.99
CA ILE A 385 -20.14 -7.76 -21.36
C ILE A 385 -20.65 -9.14 -21.77
N SER A 386 -19.86 -9.87 -22.56
CA SER A 386 -20.19 -11.24 -22.97
C SER A 386 -20.35 -12.17 -21.77
N PHE A 387 -19.43 -12.14 -20.81
CA PHE A 387 -19.53 -12.95 -19.59
C PHE A 387 -20.74 -12.56 -18.73
N ILE A 388 -20.95 -11.26 -18.50
CA ILE A 388 -22.06 -10.72 -17.70
C ILE A 388 -23.40 -11.22 -18.26
N SER A 389 -23.55 -11.27 -19.59
CA SER A 389 -24.77 -11.77 -20.23
C SER A 389 -24.98 -13.27 -20.08
N GLN A 390 -23.91 -14.06 -19.95
CA GLN A 390 -23.94 -15.53 -20.01
C GLN A 390 -24.03 -16.21 -18.65
N ILE A 391 -23.45 -15.63 -17.60
CA ILE A 391 -23.43 -16.21 -16.26
C ILE A 391 -24.85 -16.40 -15.72
N THR A 392 -25.16 -17.57 -15.20
CA THR A 392 -26.52 -17.95 -14.77
C THR A 392 -26.70 -18.02 -13.26
N ASP A 393 -25.62 -18.15 -12.50
CA ASP A 393 -25.66 -18.17 -11.03
C ASP A 393 -24.38 -17.56 -10.44
N ILE A 394 -24.44 -17.14 -9.17
CA ILE A 394 -23.27 -16.72 -8.40
C ILE A 394 -22.38 -17.93 -8.15
N ILE A 395 -21.09 -17.80 -8.45
CA ILE A 395 -20.12 -18.88 -8.24
C ILE A 395 -19.92 -19.09 -6.75
N LYS A 396 -20.28 -20.30 -6.28
CA LYS A 396 -20.18 -20.72 -4.88
C LYS A 396 -19.36 -21.99 -4.73
N ILE A 397 -18.18 -21.84 -4.14
CA ILE A 397 -17.26 -22.92 -3.81
C ILE A 397 -17.67 -23.49 -2.44
N PRO A 398 -17.92 -24.81 -2.33
CA PRO A 398 -18.24 -25.46 -1.07
C PRO A 398 -17.24 -25.15 0.04
N SER A 399 -17.72 -25.03 1.28
CA SER A 399 -16.88 -24.68 2.44
C SER A 399 -15.69 -25.61 2.66
N HIS A 400 -15.79 -26.90 2.37
CA HIS A 400 -14.67 -27.84 2.45
C HIS A 400 -13.54 -27.54 1.45
N LEU A 401 -13.83 -26.79 0.38
CA LEU A 401 -12.88 -26.28 -0.61
C LEU A 401 -12.52 -24.80 -0.35
N SER A 402 -13.12 -24.15 0.65
CA SER A 402 -12.88 -22.75 1.01
C SER A 402 -12.25 -22.65 2.40
N SER A 403 -10.91 -22.65 2.43
CA SER A 403 -10.14 -22.37 3.63
C SER A 403 -9.18 -21.22 3.32
N LEU A 404 -9.60 -19.97 3.53
CA LEU A 404 -8.69 -18.83 3.47
C LEU A 404 -8.61 -18.11 4.81
N ILE A 405 -7.41 -17.59 5.10
CA ILE A 405 -7.00 -17.10 6.42
C ILE A 405 -7.25 -15.58 6.59
N THR A 406 -7.44 -14.82 5.52
CA THR A 406 -7.60 -13.36 5.60
C THR A 406 -8.72 -12.85 4.69
N GLU A 407 -9.88 -12.54 5.27
CA GLU A 407 -11.08 -12.12 4.55
C GLU A 407 -11.29 -10.58 4.55
N ASP A 408 -10.37 -9.78 5.11
CA ASP A 408 -10.62 -8.36 5.40
C ASP A 408 -9.43 -7.42 5.13
N LEU A 409 -9.00 -7.38 3.86
CA LEU A 409 -7.76 -6.71 3.44
C LEU A 409 -7.99 -5.61 2.39
N THR A 410 -9.03 -4.81 2.56
CA THR A 410 -9.53 -3.92 1.50
C THR A 410 -9.17 -2.44 1.68
N LYS A 411 -8.24 -2.10 2.57
CA LYS A 411 -7.78 -0.72 2.79
C LYS A 411 -6.55 -0.33 1.97
N SER A 412 -6.51 0.92 1.54
CA SER A 412 -5.43 1.46 0.69
C SER A 412 -4.23 1.82 1.55
N CYS A 413 -3.05 1.43 1.10
CA CYS A 413 -1.79 1.74 1.75
C CYS A 413 -1.00 2.73 0.88
N ALA A 414 -0.51 3.81 1.50
CA ALA A 414 0.45 4.70 0.85
C ALA A 414 1.86 4.09 0.95
N LEU A 415 2.38 3.58 -0.16
CA LEU A 415 3.65 2.86 -0.18
C LEU A 415 4.86 3.74 -0.52
N GLY A 416 4.65 5.02 -0.87
CA GLY A 416 5.69 5.90 -1.44
C GLY A 416 6.97 5.99 -0.60
N ILE A 417 6.85 5.84 0.71
CA ILE A 417 7.98 5.81 1.65
C ILE A 417 8.79 4.53 1.57
N LEU A 418 8.18 3.37 1.26
CA LEU A 418 8.93 2.13 1.05
C LEU A 418 10.00 2.35 -0.01
N LYS A 419 9.62 2.97 -1.13
CA LYS A 419 10.53 3.28 -2.25
C LYS A 419 11.82 3.98 -1.79
N GLN A 420 11.78 4.80 -0.74
CA GLN A 420 12.94 5.58 -0.27
C GLN A 420 13.60 5.03 1.00
N ARG A 421 12.81 4.50 1.95
CA ARG A 421 13.38 3.88 3.16
C ARG A 421 14.25 2.68 2.84
N PHE A 422 14.00 1.95 1.76
CA PHE A 422 14.91 0.86 1.38
C PHE A 422 16.20 1.35 0.70
N THR A 423 16.20 2.53 0.08
CA THR A 423 17.41 3.10 -0.56
C THR A 423 18.40 3.72 0.42
N GLU A 424 17.99 4.24 1.58
CA GLU A 424 18.91 4.86 2.57
C GLU A 424 19.59 3.84 3.50
N PHE A 425 18.98 2.68 3.68
CA PHE A 425 19.40 1.71 4.69
C PHE A 425 20.57 0.81 4.26
N THR A 426 21.05 0.97 3.03
CA THR A 426 22.35 0.43 2.60
C THR A 426 23.55 1.15 3.23
N PHE A 427 23.35 2.26 3.98
CA PHE A 427 24.46 3.09 4.48
C PHE A 427 24.60 3.22 6.01
N HIS A 428 23.61 2.86 6.84
CA HIS A 428 23.58 3.31 8.26
C HIS A 428 23.36 2.23 9.35
N GLY A 429 23.57 0.94 9.07
CA GLY A 429 23.77 -0.10 10.10
C GLY A 429 22.60 -0.45 11.06
N LYS A 430 21.54 0.37 11.13
CA LYS A 430 20.28 0.02 11.83
C LYS A 430 19.41 -0.78 10.88
N SER A 431 19.31 -2.10 11.08
CA SER A 431 18.56 -2.94 10.14
C SER A 431 17.05 -2.71 10.27
N PHE A 432 16.37 -2.59 9.14
CA PHE A 432 14.92 -2.72 8.98
C PHE A 432 14.33 -4.02 9.61
N MET A 433 15.17 -4.94 10.08
CA MET A 433 14.79 -6.23 10.64
C MET A 433 14.45 -6.22 12.14
N ASP A 434 14.35 -5.08 12.83
CA ASP A 434 13.67 -5.04 14.14
C ASP A 434 12.15 -5.15 13.93
N GLN A 435 11.72 -6.36 13.58
CA GLN A 435 10.40 -6.74 13.06
C GLN A 435 9.42 -7.12 14.17
N ARG A 436 9.66 -6.71 15.41
CA ARG A 436 8.79 -7.03 16.55
C ARG A 436 7.35 -6.55 16.37
N HIS A 437 7.09 -5.63 15.43
CA HIS A 437 5.81 -4.91 15.33
C HIS A 437 5.10 -4.96 13.95
N SER A 438 5.70 -5.48 12.86
CA SER A 438 5.11 -5.36 11.50
C SER A 438 4.63 -6.66 10.85
N ASN A 439 4.93 -7.85 11.40
CA ASN A 439 4.63 -9.17 10.80
C ASN A 439 5.13 -9.39 9.35
N LEU A 440 5.87 -8.45 8.77
CA LEU A 440 6.35 -8.52 7.39
C LEU A 440 7.60 -9.40 7.24
N SER A 441 8.13 -9.94 8.34
CA SER A 441 9.36 -10.75 8.40
C SER A 441 9.42 -11.82 7.31
N VAL A 442 8.36 -12.62 7.18
CA VAL A 442 8.26 -13.69 6.19
C VAL A 442 8.26 -13.14 4.76
N ALA A 443 7.47 -12.10 4.48
CA ALA A 443 7.41 -11.49 3.14
C ALA A 443 8.74 -10.83 2.73
N ILE A 444 9.41 -10.18 3.68
CA ILE A 444 10.73 -9.56 3.48
C ILE A 444 11.79 -10.64 3.23
N ALA A 445 11.80 -11.71 4.02
CA ALA A 445 12.70 -12.84 3.83
C ALA A 445 12.50 -13.49 2.45
N THR A 446 11.25 -13.76 2.06
CA THR A 446 10.91 -14.29 0.73
C THR A 446 11.35 -13.33 -0.39
N THR A 447 11.21 -12.02 -0.20
CA THR A 447 11.71 -11.00 -1.15
C THR A 447 13.22 -11.13 -1.37
N HIS A 448 14.00 -11.27 -0.30
CA HIS A 448 15.45 -11.43 -0.39
C HIS A 448 15.83 -12.73 -1.10
N LEU A 449 15.14 -13.84 -0.77
CA LEU A 449 15.33 -15.13 -1.44
C LEU A 449 15.10 -15.03 -2.95
N LEU A 450 14.02 -14.37 -3.37
CA LEU A 450 13.69 -14.16 -4.78
C LEU A 450 14.74 -13.31 -5.51
N ARG A 451 15.19 -12.20 -4.91
CA ARG A 451 16.25 -11.35 -5.50
C ARG A 451 17.55 -12.10 -5.68
N TYR A 452 17.93 -12.91 -4.69
CA TYR A 452 19.09 -13.78 -4.79
C TYR A 452 18.94 -14.77 -5.95
N ALA A 453 17.80 -15.48 -6.02
CA ALA A 453 17.54 -16.47 -7.06
C ALA A 453 17.55 -15.84 -8.47
N ILE A 454 16.96 -14.66 -8.65
CA ILE A 454 17.04 -13.89 -9.90
C ILE A 454 18.51 -13.65 -10.30
N ARG A 455 19.34 -13.19 -9.36
CA ARG A 455 20.73 -12.85 -9.65
C ARG A 455 21.62 -14.08 -9.86
N LYS A 456 21.39 -15.16 -9.13
CA LYS A 456 22.31 -16.29 -9.01
C LYS A 456 21.83 -17.52 -9.77
N ASP A 457 20.59 -17.96 -9.54
CA ASP A 457 20.04 -19.13 -10.22
C ASP A 457 19.78 -18.83 -11.71
N LEU A 458 19.30 -17.61 -12.01
CA LEU A 458 19.01 -17.19 -13.39
C LEU A 458 20.13 -16.38 -14.06
N ALA A 459 21.18 -16.04 -13.31
CA ALA A 459 22.26 -15.15 -13.75
C ALA A 459 21.75 -13.82 -14.37
N PHE A 460 20.59 -13.31 -13.90
CA PHE A 460 19.98 -12.11 -14.44
C PHE A 460 20.56 -10.86 -13.79
N VAL A 461 20.94 -9.89 -14.62
CA VAL A 461 21.45 -8.59 -14.17
C VAL A 461 20.35 -7.53 -14.34
N ASP A 462 19.81 -7.08 -13.21
CA ASP A 462 18.78 -6.03 -13.17
C ASP A 462 19.39 -4.63 -13.36
N LYS A 463 19.64 -4.26 -14.62
CA LYS A 463 20.25 -2.97 -14.96
C LYS A 463 19.39 -1.76 -14.64
N HIS A 464 18.07 -1.93 -14.52
CA HIS A 464 17.12 -0.84 -14.37
C HIS A 464 16.54 -0.72 -12.95
N GLY A 465 16.93 -1.61 -12.03
CA GLY A 465 16.37 -1.66 -10.68
C GLY A 465 14.90 -2.06 -10.67
N THR A 466 14.42 -2.75 -11.70
CA THR A 466 13.02 -3.17 -11.83
C THR A 466 12.64 -4.22 -10.78
N TYR A 467 13.58 -5.10 -10.43
CA TYR A 467 13.45 -6.18 -9.45
C TYR A 467 14.06 -5.76 -8.11
N SER A 468 13.81 -4.51 -7.73
CA SER A 468 14.19 -3.98 -6.44
C SER A 468 13.45 -4.68 -5.29
N LEU A 469 13.94 -4.49 -4.07
CA LEU A 469 13.30 -5.04 -2.88
C LEU A 469 11.88 -4.50 -2.75
N GLU A 470 11.68 -3.20 -2.99
CA GLU A 470 10.39 -2.53 -2.83
C GLU A 470 9.35 -3.03 -3.82
N ASN A 471 9.72 -3.19 -5.09
CA ASN A 471 8.81 -3.67 -6.14
C ASN A 471 8.38 -5.11 -5.88
N ILE A 472 9.32 -5.98 -5.49
CA ILE A 472 9.00 -7.39 -5.18
C ILE A 472 8.17 -7.48 -3.91
N LEU A 473 8.53 -6.75 -2.85
CA LEU A 473 7.79 -6.76 -1.59
C LEU A 473 6.36 -6.24 -1.77
N ALA A 474 6.19 -5.10 -2.44
CA ALA A 474 4.86 -4.56 -2.75
C ALA A 474 4.04 -5.54 -3.59
N THR A 475 4.66 -6.21 -4.58
CA THR A 475 3.98 -7.23 -5.39
C THR A 475 3.57 -8.45 -4.55
N LEU A 476 4.43 -8.87 -3.61
CA LEU A 476 4.11 -9.97 -2.70
C LEU A 476 2.93 -9.62 -1.81
N THR A 477 2.93 -8.45 -1.18
CA THR A 477 1.95 -8.07 -0.15
C THR A 477 0.68 -7.43 -0.69
N MET A 478 0.67 -6.91 -1.91
CA MET A 478 -0.50 -6.29 -2.53
C MET A 478 -1.21 -7.19 -3.55
N ILE A 479 -0.49 -8.12 -4.18
CA ILE A 479 -1.01 -8.89 -5.31
C ILE A 479 -0.96 -10.39 -5.03
N ILE A 480 0.21 -10.93 -4.72
CA ILE A 480 0.42 -12.39 -4.68
C ILE A 480 -0.23 -12.98 -3.43
N TYR A 481 0.06 -12.39 -2.28
CA TYR A 481 -0.44 -12.80 -0.98
C TYR A 481 -0.84 -11.54 -0.20
N PRO A 482 -2.03 -10.97 -0.51
CA PRO A 482 -2.53 -9.75 0.10
C PRO A 482 -2.42 -9.77 1.62
N ARG A 483 -1.94 -8.68 2.21
CA ARG A 483 -1.83 -8.54 3.67
C ARG A 483 -1.77 -7.09 4.16
N SER A 484 -1.97 -6.90 5.46
CA SER A 484 -1.77 -5.62 6.14
C SER A 484 -0.32 -5.18 6.03
N MET A 485 -0.12 -3.88 5.81
CA MET A 485 1.20 -3.23 5.78
C MET A 485 1.44 -2.40 7.05
N SER A 486 0.73 -2.69 8.14
CA SER A 486 0.93 -2.02 9.44
C SER A 486 2.41 -2.03 9.86
N GLY A 487 2.88 -0.89 10.37
CA GLY A 487 4.28 -0.66 10.73
C GLY A 487 5.16 -0.16 9.58
N ILE A 488 4.63 -0.10 8.35
CA ILE A 488 5.23 0.67 7.26
C ILE A 488 4.19 1.45 6.42
N ASN A 489 2.96 1.57 6.94
CA ASN A 489 1.88 2.31 6.30
C ASN A 489 1.84 3.72 6.92
N LEU A 490 1.84 4.77 6.10
CA LEU A 490 1.89 6.16 6.59
C LEU A 490 0.76 6.56 7.53
N ASN A 491 -0.41 5.96 7.36
CA ASN A 491 -1.61 6.25 8.14
C ASN A 491 -2.30 4.92 8.50
N PRO A 492 -1.70 4.10 9.39
CA PRO A 492 -2.24 2.78 9.68
C PRO A 492 -3.50 2.91 10.52
N LYS A 493 -4.53 2.12 10.20
CA LYS A 493 -5.68 1.97 11.09
C LYS A 493 -5.33 1.14 12.32
N ILE A 494 -6.05 1.34 13.43
CA ILE A 494 -5.87 0.52 14.64
C ILE A 494 -6.17 -0.95 14.33
N GLU A 495 -7.17 -1.24 13.48
CA GLU A 495 -7.53 -2.62 13.12
C GLU A 495 -6.48 -3.28 12.20
N GLU A 496 -5.69 -2.51 11.46
CA GLU A 496 -4.57 -3.04 10.65
C GLU A 496 -3.43 -3.60 11.51
N LYS A 497 -3.39 -3.23 12.80
CA LYS A 497 -2.44 -3.73 13.80
C LYS A 497 -2.81 -5.14 14.30
N GLN A 498 -3.97 -5.69 13.93
CA GLN A 498 -4.29 -7.08 14.23
C GLN A 498 -3.29 -7.99 13.53
N PHE A 499 -2.55 -8.77 14.32
CA PHE A 499 -1.43 -9.57 13.86
C PHE A 499 -1.87 -10.57 12.78
N GLN A 500 -1.49 -10.33 11.53
CA GLN A 500 -1.60 -11.33 10.47
C GLN A 500 -0.41 -12.27 10.50
N GLU A 501 -0.56 -13.38 11.23
CA GLU A 501 0.39 -14.49 11.16
C GLU A 501 0.50 -14.98 9.71
N THR A 502 1.73 -15.20 9.26
CA THR A 502 1.99 -15.75 7.92
C THR A 502 2.82 -16.99 8.09
N ASP A 503 2.21 -18.11 7.71
CA ASP A 503 2.94 -19.34 7.51
C ASP A 503 3.78 -19.23 6.22
N ILE A 504 5.07 -19.55 6.35
CA ILE A 504 6.02 -19.45 5.24
C ILE A 504 5.71 -20.44 4.12
N GLU A 505 5.18 -21.62 4.45
CA GLU A 505 4.80 -22.64 3.45
C GLU A 505 3.66 -22.10 2.58
N SER A 506 2.65 -21.50 3.19
CA SER A 506 1.53 -20.86 2.49
C SER A 506 1.98 -19.75 1.53
N LEU A 507 2.93 -18.90 1.94
CA LEU A 507 3.47 -17.86 1.07
C LEU A 507 4.30 -18.46 -0.08
N LEU A 508 5.17 -19.43 0.22
CA LEU A 508 6.01 -20.08 -0.79
C LEU A 508 5.17 -20.89 -1.79
N ASP A 509 4.13 -21.58 -1.33
CA ASP A 509 3.15 -22.26 -2.17
C ASP A 509 2.51 -21.27 -3.14
N ARG A 510 2.09 -20.10 -2.65
CA ARG A 510 1.51 -19.08 -3.50
C ARG A 510 2.51 -18.48 -4.49
N VAL A 511 3.78 -18.38 -4.13
CA VAL A 511 4.87 -17.97 -5.04
C VAL A 511 5.09 -19.02 -6.13
N CYS A 512 5.14 -20.30 -5.78
CA CYS A 512 5.50 -21.38 -6.70
C CYS A 512 4.33 -21.85 -7.57
N TYR A 513 3.11 -21.86 -7.02
CA TYR A 513 1.95 -22.47 -7.65
C TYR A 513 0.90 -21.45 -8.07
N LYS A 514 0.15 -21.81 -9.11
CA LYS A 514 -0.99 -21.03 -9.59
C LYS A 514 -2.17 -21.21 -8.64
N THR A 515 -3.09 -20.26 -8.66
CA THR A 515 -4.43 -20.40 -8.06
C THR A 515 -5.43 -20.76 -9.15
N TYR A 516 -6.74 -20.65 -8.89
CA TYR A 516 -7.72 -20.87 -9.97
C TYR A 516 -7.68 -19.71 -10.97
N LEU A 517 -7.62 -18.46 -10.48
CA LEU A 517 -7.74 -17.23 -11.26
C LEU A 517 -6.40 -16.51 -11.51
N MET A 518 -5.35 -16.83 -10.78
CA MET A 518 -4.06 -16.15 -10.89
C MET A 518 -2.92 -17.10 -11.29
N ASP A 519 -1.97 -16.57 -12.06
CA ASP A 519 -0.67 -17.21 -12.26
C ASP A 519 0.12 -17.31 -10.94
N SER A 520 1.19 -18.10 -10.96
CA SER A 520 2.07 -18.25 -9.81
C SER A 520 2.70 -16.92 -9.45
N GLY A 521 2.97 -16.70 -8.16
CA GLY A 521 3.57 -15.45 -7.73
C GLY A 521 4.93 -15.18 -8.40
N TRP A 522 5.71 -16.23 -8.66
CA TRP A 522 6.94 -16.13 -9.42
C TRP A 522 6.72 -15.60 -10.84
N GLU A 523 5.71 -16.11 -11.58
CA GLU A 523 5.44 -15.62 -12.93
C GLU A 523 5.02 -14.15 -12.92
N ILE A 524 4.22 -13.74 -11.93
CA ILE A 524 3.83 -12.34 -11.72
C ILE A 524 5.07 -11.47 -11.46
N ILE A 525 5.97 -11.90 -10.56
CA ILE A 525 7.23 -11.20 -10.25
C ILE A 525 8.15 -11.12 -11.46
N ARG A 526 8.31 -12.23 -12.21
CA ARG A 526 9.16 -12.32 -13.40
C ARG A 526 8.74 -11.33 -14.50
N LEU A 527 7.51 -10.84 -14.45
CA LEU A 527 6.93 -9.90 -15.40
C LEU A 527 6.86 -8.46 -14.87
N LEU A 528 7.60 -8.14 -13.80
CA LEU A 528 7.73 -6.78 -13.24
C LEU A 528 8.34 -5.75 -14.20
N GLY A 529 9.19 -6.17 -15.13
CA GLY A 529 9.67 -5.28 -16.20
C GLY A 529 8.63 -5.16 -17.31
N ASN A 530 8.62 -4.07 -18.07
CA ASN A 530 7.76 -4.01 -19.27
C ASN A 530 8.26 -4.98 -20.37
N LYS A 531 7.45 -5.24 -21.41
CA LYS A 531 7.83 -6.17 -22.50
C LYS A 531 9.07 -5.74 -23.29
N LYS A 532 9.44 -4.46 -23.22
CA LYS A 532 10.59 -3.87 -23.93
C LYS A 532 11.88 -3.92 -23.11
N GLN A 533 11.81 -4.25 -21.82
CA GLN A 533 12.94 -4.34 -20.90
C GLN A 533 13.43 -5.79 -20.76
N PRO A 534 14.71 -6.01 -20.41
CA PRO A 534 15.19 -7.33 -20.02
C PRO A 534 14.36 -7.88 -18.86
N ARG A 535 13.90 -9.13 -18.98
CA ARG A 535 13.19 -9.87 -17.93
C ARG A 535 13.94 -11.16 -17.64
N PRO A 536 13.86 -11.72 -16.42
CA PRO A 536 14.37 -13.06 -16.17
C PRO A 536 13.70 -14.07 -17.10
N SER A 537 14.52 -15.01 -17.58
CA SER A 537 14.09 -16.09 -18.47
C SER A 537 12.93 -16.89 -17.88
N LYS A 538 12.07 -17.42 -18.74
CA LYS A 538 10.98 -18.30 -18.32
C LYS A 538 11.55 -19.46 -17.51
N SER A 539 11.00 -19.68 -16.33
CA SER A 539 11.58 -20.54 -15.31
C SER A 539 10.49 -21.07 -14.39
N ILE A 540 10.81 -22.16 -13.68
CA ILE A 540 9.95 -22.80 -12.70
C ILE A 540 10.52 -22.50 -11.32
N CYS A 541 9.65 -22.10 -10.40
CA CYS A 541 9.98 -21.90 -9.00
C CYS A 541 9.51 -23.12 -8.21
N THR A 542 10.42 -23.76 -7.49
CA THR A 542 10.15 -24.90 -6.61
C THR A 542 10.80 -24.65 -5.26
N TYR A 543 10.25 -25.20 -4.19
CA TYR A 543 10.92 -25.17 -2.91
C TYR A 543 10.84 -26.52 -2.21
N ASP A 544 11.87 -26.82 -1.43
CA ASP A 544 11.97 -28.02 -0.62
C ASP A 544 12.21 -27.65 0.84
N LYS A 545 11.63 -28.44 1.74
CA LYS A 545 11.82 -28.31 3.18
C LYS A 545 12.93 -29.25 3.63
N VAL A 546 13.99 -28.68 4.20
CA VAL A 546 15.20 -29.41 4.59
C VAL A 546 15.45 -29.28 6.08
N LEU A 547 15.93 -30.36 6.71
CA LEU A 547 16.39 -30.35 8.10
C LEU A 547 17.88 -30.00 8.15
N LEU A 548 18.22 -28.95 8.90
CA LEU A 548 19.60 -28.46 9.02
C LEU A 548 20.56 -29.39 9.77
N ASN A 549 20.06 -30.42 10.44
CA ASN A 549 20.90 -31.35 11.20
C ASN A 549 21.52 -32.45 10.31
N GLU A 550 21.10 -32.54 9.05
CA GLU A 550 21.67 -33.46 8.07
C GLU A 550 22.91 -32.83 7.40
N ASN A 551 23.71 -33.61 6.65
CA ASN A 551 24.86 -33.11 5.89
C ASN A 551 24.39 -32.24 4.71
N PHE A 552 23.85 -31.06 5.04
CA PHE A 552 23.30 -30.12 4.09
C PHE A 552 24.35 -29.06 3.74
N VAL A 553 24.82 -29.09 2.50
CA VAL A 553 25.63 -28.02 1.93
C VAL A 553 24.68 -26.97 1.40
N PHE A 554 24.51 -25.88 2.15
CA PHE A 554 23.68 -24.79 1.68
C PHE A 554 24.49 -23.83 0.81
N VAL A 555 23.91 -23.43 -0.31
CA VAL A 555 24.55 -22.56 -1.32
C VAL A 555 24.27 -21.07 -1.04
N ARG A 556 23.55 -20.76 0.05
CA ARG A 556 22.97 -19.43 0.33
C ARG A 556 23.07 -19.07 1.81
N PRO A 557 23.49 -17.85 2.18
CA PRO A 557 23.42 -17.39 3.57
C PRO A 557 21.97 -17.43 4.05
N LEU A 558 21.74 -18.06 5.20
CA LEU A 558 20.40 -18.31 5.72
C LEU A 558 20.12 -17.40 6.90
N THR A 559 19.11 -16.55 6.79
CA THR A 559 18.73 -15.71 7.92
C THR A 559 18.11 -16.59 9.01
N VAL A 560 18.71 -16.57 10.20
CA VAL A 560 18.26 -17.29 11.39
C VAL A 560 17.90 -16.27 12.47
N THR A 561 16.78 -16.47 13.15
CA THR A 561 16.38 -15.64 14.28
C THR A 561 16.93 -16.25 15.56
N CYS A 562 17.76 -15.50 16.27
CA CYS A 562 18.29 -15.88 17.56
C CYS A 562 17.54 -15.12 18.68
N ALA A 563 17.21 -15.80 19.78
CA ALA A 563 16.71 -15.11 20.96
C ALA A 563 17.89 -14.79 21.88
N LEU A 564 17.98 -13.54 22.31
CA LEU A 564 18.97 -13.03 23.24
C LEU A 564 18.35 -12.99 24.62
N LEU A 565 18.97 -13.61 25.62
CA LEU A 565 18.71 -13.29 27.02
C LEU A 565 19.75 -12.26 27.46
N MET A 566 19.29 -11.08 27.83
CA MET A 566 20.13 -10.08 28.48
C MET A 566 19.94 -10.22 30.00
N ASP A 567 21.02 -10.49 30.72
CA ASP A 567 21.04 -10.26 32.17
C ASP A 567 21.16 -8.76 32.37
N ASP A 568 20.05 -8.13 32.76
CA ASP A 568 20.11 -6.81 33.37
C ASP A 568 20.31 -7.03 34.87
N ASP A 569 21.15 -6.24 35.53
CA ASP A 569 21.35 -6.27 36.99
C ASP A 569 20.03 -6.00 37.76
N ALA A 570 18.96 -5.63 37.05
CA ALA A 570 17.61 -5.46 37.53
C ALA A 570 16.71 -6.70 37.32
N MET A 571 16.91 -7.77 38.09
CA MET A 571 15.92 -8.81 38.50
C MET A 571 14.95 -9.44 37.47
N GLN A 572 15.03 -9.17 36.16
CA GLN A 572 14.30 -9.84 35.09
C GLN A 572 15.14 -9.93 33.80
N PRO A 573 15.37 -11.14 33.25
CA PRO A 573 16.09 -11.28 32.00
C PRO A 573 15.26 -10.70 30.85
N LEU A 574 15.85 -9.77 30.09
CA LEU A 574 15.21 -9.20 28.91
C LEU A 574 15.38 -10.16 27.73
N LEU A 575 14.27 -10.64 27.15
CA LEU A 575 14.29 -11.47 25.94
C LEU A 575 14.28 -10.59 24.69
N GLY A 576 15.42 -10.47 24.02
CA GLY A 576 15.56 -9.86 22.69
C GLY A 576 15.48 -10.90 21.57
N PHE A 577 15.17 -10.48 20.34
CA PHE A 577 15.31 -11.33 19.16
C PHE A 577 16.17 -10.59 18.13
N GLN A 578 17.13 -11.29 17.51
CA GLN A 578 18.01 -10.72 16.50
C GLN A 578 18.13 -11.65 15.30
N GLN A 579 18.06 -11.08 14.10
CA GLN A 579 18.32 -11.81 12.86
C GLN A 579 19.83 -11.90 12.62
N MET A 580 20.33 -13.10 12.33
CA MET A 580 21.72 -13.39 11.98
C MET A 580 21.78 -14.18 10.67
N LEU A 581 22.95 -14.30 10.06
CA LEU A 581 23.18 -15.07 8.84
C LEU A 581 23.95 -16.35 9.15
N LEU A 582 23.32 -17.50 9.02
CA LEU A 582 24.00 -18.79 8.95
C LEU A 582 24.79 -18.84 7.63
N ASP A 583 26.12 -18.82 7.74
CA ASP A 583 27.08 -18.71 6.64
C ASP A 583 27.52 -20.05 6.07
N ARG A 584 27.86 -21.01 6.94
CA ARG A 584 28.16 -22.41 6.55
C ARG A 584 27.88 -23.38 7.70
N VAL A 585 27.85 -24.67 7.38
CA VAL A 585 27.89 -25.78 8.35
C VAL A 585 29.26 -26.43 8.23
N GLU A 586 30.01 -26.49 9.32
CA GLU A 586 31.32 -27.15 9.39
C GLU A 586 31.26 -28.29 10.40
N GLY A 587 31.34 -29.53 9.94
CA GLY A 587 31.22 -30.71 10.81
C GLY A 587 29.89 -30.74 11.55
N ASP A 588 29.95 -30.73 12.89
CA ASP A 588 28.80 -30.71 13.79
C ASP A 588 28.39 -29.30 14.24
N ASP A 589 28.94 -28.23 13.63
CA ASP A 589 28.69 -26.84 14.03
C ASP A 589 28.06 -25.99 12.91
N TYR A 590 27.16 -25.10 13.31
CA TYR A 590 26.62 -23.97 12.55
C TYR A 590 27.54 -22.76 12.68
N ILE A 591 27.94 -22.18 11.56
CA ILE A 591 28.76 -20.98 11.49
C ILE A 591 27.86 -19.79 11.17
N ILE A 592 27.69 -18.86 12.10
CA ILE A 592 26.71 -17.77 12.04
C ILE A 592 27.40 -16.41 12.14
N HIS A 593 27.00 -15.48 11.28
CA HIS A 593 27.56 -14.14 11.15
C HIS A 593 26.49 -13.10 11.53
N ASN A 594 26.87 -12.01 12.17
CA ASN A 594 25.97 -10.87 12.34
C ASN A 594 26.10 -9.93 11.12
N PRO A 595 25.02 -9.71 10.34
CA PRO A 595 25.04 -8.84 9.17
C PRO A 595 25.28 -7.35 9.48
N GLN A 596 25.28 -6.92 10.75
CA GLN A 596 25.57 -5.52 11.13
C GLN A 596 27.04 -5.09 10.95
N PHE A 597 27.93 -6.02 10.63
CA PHE A 597 29.34 -5.73 10.36
C PHE A 597 29.59 -5.82 8.85
N ASP A 598 29.79 -4.68 8.19
CA ASP A 598 29.91 -4.56 6.71
C ASP A 598 31.16 -5.20 6.10
N ASN A 599 32.13 -5.61 6.93
CA ASN A 599 33.31 -6.32 6.48
C ASN A 599 33.10 -7.83 6.72
N PHE A 600 33.39 -8.66 5.70
CA PHE A 600 33.40 -10.13 5.76
C PHE A 600 34.39 -10.73 6.81
N GLU A 601 34.93 -9.90 7.72
CA GLU A 601 35.79 -10.22 8.86
C GLU A 601 35.10 -9.95 10.22
N GLY A 602 33.78 -9.74 10.25
CA GLY A 602 33.01 -9.62 11.49
C GLY A 602 33.09 -10.87 12.38
N PRO A 603 32.78 -10.76 13.69
CA PRO A 603 32.88 -11.88 14.62
C PRO A 603 31.97 -13.05 14.17
N ILE A 604 32.59 -14.21 13.93
CA ILE A 604 31.93 -15.45 13.53
C ILE A 604 31.56 -16.25 14.78
N MET A 605 30.31 -16.69 14.87
CA MET A 605 29.82 -17.55 15.95
C MET A 605 29.73 -19.00 15.47
N ARG A 606 30.23 -19.96 16.26
CA ARG A 606 30.02 -21.39 16.00
C ARG A 606 29.05 -21.95 17.02
N ILE A 607 28.05 -22.70 16.57
CA ILE A 607 27.02 -23.29 17.44
C ILE A 607 26.84 -24.76 17.09
N SER A 608 26.94 -25.66 18.07
CA SER A 608 26.76 -27.09 17.80
C SER A 608 25.34 -27.46 17.36
N LYS A 609 25.22 -28.33 16.36
CA LYS A 609 23.96 -28.94 15.88
C LYS A 609 23.22 -29.71 16.97
N TRP A 610 23.98 -30.29 17.90
CA TRP A 610 23.44 -31.16 18.96
C TRP A 610 23.11 -30.40 20.23
N ASN A 611 23.67 -29.20 20.40
CA ASN A 611 23.39 -28.27 21.48
C ASN A 611 23.20 -26.85 20.91
N PRO A 612 22.02 -26.55 20.34
CA PRO A 612 21.71 -25.22 19.82
C PRO A 612 21.45 -24.18 20.94
N TYR A 613 22.00 -24.39 22.14
CA TYR A 613 21.84 -23.51 23.30
C TYR A 613 23.17 -23.37 24.04
N TYR A 614 23.53 -22.16 24.45
CA TYR A 614 24.50 -21.93 25.51
C TYR A 614 23.73 -21.67 26.79
N VAL A 615 23.86 -22.59 27.75
CA VAL A 615 23.19 -22.47 29.05
C VAL A 615 24.27 -22.22 30.10
N ASN A 616 24.33 -20.97 30.53
CA ASN A 616 25.15 -20.42 31.62
C ASN A 616 26.62 -20.04 31.30
N TYR A 617 27.10 -19.08 32.11
CA TYR A 617 28.43 -18.47 32.09
C TYR A 617 29.58 -19.47 32.31
N ASP A 618 29.35 -20.53 33.08
CA ASP A 618 30.37 -21.53 33.41
C ASP A 618 30.62 -22.52 32.27
N MET A 619 29.60 -22.88 31.49
CA MET A 619 29.76 -23.72 30.30
C MET A 619 30.51 -22.99 29.16
N MET A 620 30.34 -21.67 29.03
CA MET A 620 31.14 -20.84 28.10
C MET A 620 32.64 -20.87 28.41
N ARG A 621 33.02 -20.94 29.70
CA ARG A 621 34.43 -21.03 30.09
C ARG A 621 35.06 -22.38 29.78
N HIS A 622 34.27 -23.46 29.73
CA HIS A 622 34.79 -24.81 29.51
C HIS A 622 34.84 -25.25 28.03
N HIS A 623 34.15 -24.54 27.13
CA HIS A 623 34.23 -24.75 25.68
C HIS A 623 35.24 -23.83 24.95
N GLN A 624 36.34 -23.48 25.62
CA GLN A 624 37.52 -22.92 24.95
C GLN A 624 38.31 -24.03 24.25
N THR A 625 37.92 -24.39 23.02
CA THR A 625 38.83 -25.13 22.14
C THR A 625 39.86 -24.17 21.56
N SER A 626 41.12 -24.58 21.66
CA SER A 626 42.33 -23.85 21.28
C SER A 626 42.22 -23.01 19.99
N ASN A 627 42.63 -21.75 20.12
CA ASN A 627 42.71 -20.67 19.13
C ASN A 627 41.37 -20.06 18.66
N ASN A 628 41.12 -18.85 19.19
CA ASN A 628 40.11 -17.84 18.83
C ASN A 628 38.83 -17.78 19.68
N THR A 629 38.86 -16.81 20.60
CA THR A 629 37.78 -16.12 21.33
C THR A 629 36.42 -16.03 20.61
N TYR A 630 35.35 -16.47 21.29
CA TYR A 630 34.00 -15.94 21.07
C TYR A 630 33.77 -14.78 22.02
N ARG A 631 33.83 -13.56 21.48
CA ARG A 631 33.36 -12.35 22.14
C ARG A 631 32.50 -11.59 21.16
N TYR A 632 31.19 -11.60 21.38
CA TYR A 632 30.29 -10.70 20.67
C TYR A 632 30.32 -9.37 21.43
N TYR A 633 30.79 -8.30 20.78
CA TYR A 633 30.78 -6.95 21.33
C TYR A 633 29.76 -6.13 20.55
N GLU A 634 28.81 -5.51 21.26
CA GLU A 634 28.18 -4.29 20.78
C GLU A 634 29.23 -3.16 20.82
N PRO A 635 29.15 -2.10 19.98
CA PRO A 635 29.99 -0.89 20.13
C PRO A 635 29.98 -0.27 21.55
N THR A 636 29.00 -0.62 22.39
CA THR A 636 28.81 -0.17 23.77
C THR A 636 29.54 -1.04 24.82
N GLY A 637 30.05 -2.23 24.47
CA GLY A 637 30.84 -3.09 25.36
C GLY A 637 30.09 -4.16 26.18
N ASN A 638 28.81 -4.43 25.90
CA ASN A 638 28.02 -5.43 26.64
C ASN A 638 28.24 -6.88 26.16
N TYR A 639 28.07 -7.86 27.08
CA TYR A 639 28.11 -9.31 26.83
C TYR A 639 26.70 -9.88 26.68
N PHE A 640 26.50 -10.91 25.83
CA PHE A 640 25.16 -11.46 25.54
C PHE A 640 25.10 -13.00 25.64
N PHE A 641 23.94 -13.51 26.07
CA PHE A 641 23.59 -14.94 26.08
C PHE A 641 22.59 -15.26 24.96
N PHE A 642 22.78 -16.38 24.26
CA PHE A 642 21.94 -16.78 23.13
C PHE A 642 21.14 -18.05 23.43
N HIS A 643 19.83 -18.00 23.17
CA HIS A 643 18.90 -19.11 23.29
C HIS A 643 18.15 -19.33 21.97
N PHE A 644 18.14 -20.56 21.45
CA PHE A 644 17.28 -20.92 20.33
C PHE A 644 16.05 -21.68 20.85
N PHE A 645 14.86 -21.12 20.65
CA PHE A 645 13.61 -21.84 20.85
C PHE A 645 13.34 -22.78 19.67
N SER A 646 13.93 -23.99 19.71
CA SER A 646 13.38 -25.20 19.09
C SER A 646 14.39 -26.34 19.22
N SER A 647 14.19 -27.17 20.25
CA SER A 647 14.83 -28.48 20.36
C SER A 647 14.50 -29.34 19.12
N LYS A 648 15.54 -29.78 18.41
CA LYS A 648 15.59 -30.91 17.46
C LYS A 648 15.22 -30.75 15.98
N LYS A 649 14.68 -29.64 15.45
CA LYS A 649 14.44 -29.51 13.99
C LYS A 649 14.49 -28.07 13.49
N LEU A 650 15.69 -27.50 13.30
CA LEU A 650 15.82 -26.27 12.51
C LEU A 650 15.48 -26.62 11.05
N LYS A 651 14.35 -26.12 10.59
CA LYS A 651 13.82 -26.36 9.23
C LYS A 651 14.16 -25.16 8.38
N ILE A 652 14.69 -25.42 7.19
CA ILE A 652 14.99 -24.40 6.20
C ILE A 652 14.24 -24.71 4.92
N PHE A 653 13.81 -23.65 4.25
CA PHE A 653 13.19 -23.72 2.93
C PHE A 653 14.24 -23.38 1.88
N HIS A 654 14.57 -24.35 1.04
CA HIS A 654 15.43 -24.15 -0.11
C HIS A 654 14.56 -23.81 -1.31
N LEU A 655 14.65 -22.58 -1.83
CA LEU A 655 13.85 -22.11 -2.96
C LEU A 655 14.67 -22.14 -4.26
N GLU A 656 14.44 -23.07 -5.17
CA GLU A 656 15.20 -23.15 -6.42
C GLU A 656 14.39 -22.58 -7.59
N ILE A 657 14.99 -21.68 -8.39
CA ILE A 657 14.37 -21.19 -9.63
C ILE A 657 15.15 -21.72 -10.84
N LYS A 658 14.59 -22.72 -11.52
CA LYS A 658 15.23 -23.37 -12.67
C LYS A 658 14.77 -22.78 -13.98
N ASN A 659 15.71 -22.48 -14.87
CA ASN A 659 15.40 -22.11 -16.25
C ASN A 659 14.62 -23.21 -16.96
N PHE A 660 13.50 -22.83 -17.56
CA PHE A 660 12.68 -23.72 -18.37
C PHE A 660 12.95 -23.44 -19.84
N CYS A 661 13.97 -24.11 -20.39
CA CYS A 661 14.20 -24.12 -21.83
C CYS A 661 13.37 -25.24 -22.47
N LEU A 662 12.22 -24.89 -23.04
CA LEU A 662 11.68 -25.70 -24.14
C LEU A 662 12.56 -25.42 -25.36
N ASN A 663 13.60 -26.23 -25.54
CA ASN A 663 14.27 -26.30 -26.82
C ASN A 663 13.23 -26.79 -27.84
N ARG A 664 12.77 -25.90 -28.74
CA ARG A 664 12.20 -26.35 -30.00
C ARG A 664 13.35 -26.96 -30.81
N GLY A 665 13.23 -28.25 -31.13
CA GLY A 665 13.90 -28.81 -32.29
C GLY A 665 13.37 -28.16 -33.57
#